data_AF-A0A928JTS7-F1
#
_entry.id   AF-A0A928JTS7-F1
#
_cell.length_a   1.000
_cell.length_b   1.000
_cell.length_c   1.000
_cell.angle_alpha   90.00
_cell.angle_beta   90.00
_cell.angle_gamma   90.00
#
_symmetry.space_group_name_H-M   'P 1'
#
loop_
_entity.id
_entity.type
_entity.pdbx_description
1 polymer ?
#
loop_
_entity_poly.entity_id
_entity_poly.type
_entity_poly.pdbx_seq_one_letter_code
_entity_poly.pdbx_strand_id
1 'polypeptide(L)'
;MKVCVVSPKDSHSAYKIAANAFCDLALKTAGTEILKVSDSDFLNNAVDSDLVVLIGSDAANCVTANLYLTGKTDGFGIKYCTDDYCIRTLEADGRKYLIFAGGRGRSTIYSVYRYFEKYLGCRYFWDGDRIKKCNLITDNINLTESPRFEYRGLRYFAHRSLHRFQAEHWSFEDWKTEINWMLKKRLNLFMLRIGMDDIFQKAFPDTVSYPERDEPLPEATDGYNDRSLFWSLQYRGELRKKILEYAFECDLMHPEDCGTMTHWYSRTPYEFLDKKKPEFLPQATHSYSEPTGLVWDVRKNENLNNYFKLTDTHVKEYGSSQIFHTIGLGERKYSADAEENRRMKLYVYRRIASYIKEKYPNSPLLIASWDLWMRFTPEEVRQLVNELDPNQSIIFDYTSDTCKENNFTKWGIKDKFPWIFGIFSGYESESEIRGFYELTNERIKMAKEDTACKGVVLWPELSHGDPLISEYLALNAWEKETSDINDFLTKYCADRYSDEKKAVMTRFWHDFMPIISLSAWSTDDSAAHGGTCQFTKLSQTADFKPDKLSYYRSKVGEHPKYKGLAAELLYRLADIEPDDEQIERDEFDIARTIMARYLDTAIRIIQIKYFEKDKELFNLMDQTVSLMKLMADLLSLHSDYSMYDTLKKMQSVTDTNPNFEKTLKNNAECIYCRSFIYENARYLYLPEMISLFDEVKNSVKENRELNRETIASNYNKIRENYFGTSLCEMNCEKQNLSFGEICKTASEILKKMIV
;
A
#
# COMPACT_ATOMS: atom_id res chain seq x y z
N MET A 1 9.16 41.87 -5.81
CA MET A 1 8.88 41.63 -4.38
C MET A 1 10.05 40.85 -3.80
N LYS A 2 10.78 41.43 -2.85
CA LYS A 2 11.86 40.76 -2.12
C LYS A 2 11.24 39.92 -1.00
N VAL A 3 11.43 38.60 -1.05
CA VAL A 3 10.87 37.68 -0.06
C VAL A 3 11.99 37.11 0.79
N CYS A 4 11.80 37.18 2.11
CA CYS A 4 12.67 36.53 3.08
C CYS A 4 11.90 35.43 3.81
N VAL A 5 12.45 34.21 3.85
CA VAL A 5 11.95 33.12 4.70
C VAL A 5 12.80 33.04 5.95
N VAL A 6 12.12 33.07 7.10
CA VAL A 6 12.72 32.99 8.44
C VAL A 6 12.31 31.67 9.07
N SER A 7 13.28 30.81 9.35
CA SER A 7 13.07 29.52 10.00
C SER A 7 13.80 29.42 11.33
N PRO A 8 13.27 28.67 12.31
CA PRO A 8 13.90 28.55 13.61
C PRO A 8 15.24 27.81 13.52
N LYS A 9 16.25 28.35 14.20
CA LYS A 9 17.62 27.79 14.18
C LYS A 9 17.75 26.50 14.98
N ASP A 10 17.27 26.52 16.21
CA ASP A 10 17.53 25.48 17.22
C ASP A 10 16.28 24.61 17.49
N SER A 11 15.50 24.37 16.44
CA SER A 11 14.27 23.56 16.48
C SER A 11 14.39 22.28 15.64
N HIS A 12 13.37 21.41 15.73
CA HIS A 12 13.28 20.18 14.95
C HIS A 12 13.50 20.42 13.43
N SER A 13 14.20 19.52 12.75
CA SER A 13 14.57 19.63 11.32
C SER A 13 13.38 19.87 10.38
N ALA A 14 12.21 19.35 10.72
CA ALA A 14 10.96 19.55 10.00
C ALA A 14 10.65 21.03 9.68
N TYR A 15 11.02 21.98 10.54
CA TYR A 15 10.83 23.40 10.25
C TYR A 15 11.74 23.90 9.11
N LYS A 16 12.98 23.41 9.05
CA LYS A 16 13.90 23.68 7.93
C LYS A 16 13.40 23.03 6.64
N ILE A 17 12.81 21.84 6.73
CA ILE A 17 12.17 21.15 5.60
C ILE A 17 10.98 21.97 5.10
N ALA A 18 10.12 22.50 5.98
CA ALA A 18 9.01 23.37 5.61
C ALA A 18 9.51 24.66 4.91
N ALA A 19 10.57 25.28 5.42
CA ALA A 19 11.19 26.45 4.80
C ALA A 19 11.71 26.16 3.39
N ASN A 20 12.42 25.05 3.22
CA ASN A 20 12.91 24.62 1.90
C ASN A 20 11.76 24.31 0.95
N ALA A 21 10.71 23.61 1.41
CA ALA A 21 9.53 23.32 0.61
C ALA A 21 8.84 24.61 0.13
N PHE A 22 8.75 25.64 0.99
CA PHE A 22 8.22 26.94 0.58
C PHE A 22 9.08 27.59 -0.49
N CYS A 23 10.40 27.61 -0.32
CA CYS A 23 11.32 28.16 -1.31
C CYS A 23 11.23 27.45 -2.67
N ASP A 24 11.24 26.12 -2.65
CA ASP A 24 11.19 25.31 -3.87
C ASP A 24 9.86 25.54 -4.61
N LEU A 25 8.74 25.56 -3.90
CA LEU A 25 7.43 25.80 -4.50
C LEU A 25 7.25 27.25 -4.94
N ALA A 26 7.75 28.24 -4.20
CA ALA A 26 7.71 29.65 -4.61
C ALA A 26 8.53 29.89 -5.88
N LEU A 27 9.70 29.27 -6.01
CA LEU A 27 10.49 29.30 -7.24
C LEU A 27 9.74 28.63 -8.39
N LYS A 28 9.19 27.43 -8.15
CA LYS A 28 8.46 26.68 -9.17
C LYS A 28 7.13 27.33 -9.57
N THR A 29 6.46 28.09 -8.72
CA THR A 29 5.17 28.72 -9.04
C THR A 29 5.34 30.16 -9.53
N ALA A 30 6.03 30.99 -8.77
CA ALA A 30 6.14 32.44 -8.99
C ALA A 30 7.49 32.89 -9.55
N GLY A 31 8.44 31.96 -9.77
CA GLY A 31 9.80 32.33 -10.20
C GLY A 31 10.53 33.22 -9.19
N THR A 32 10.10 33.23 -7.93
CA THR A 32 10.60 34.14 -6.91
C THR A 32 11.79 33.50 -6.21
N GLU A 33 12.96 34.13 -6.32
CA GLU A 33 14.12 33.78 -5.50
C GLU A 33 13.93 34.30 -4.07
N ILE A 34 14.30 33.48 -3.10
CA ILE A 34 14.02 33.73 -1.68
C ILE A 34 15.31 33.75 -0.88
N LEU A 35 15.48 34.81 -0.08
CA LEU A 35 16.52 34.88 0.94
C LEU A 35 16.09 34.04 2.16
N LYS A 36 16.90 33.05 2.54
CA LYS A 36 16.69 32.25 3.76
C LYS A 36 17.57 32.77 4.88
N VAL A 37 16.98 32.99 6.06
CA VAL A 37 17.70 33.37 7.28
C VAL A 37 17.17 32.59 8.48
N SER A 38 17.99 32.46 9.52
CA SER A 38 17.48 31.97 10.80
C SER A 38 16.71 33.07 11.53
N ASP A 39 15.81 32.67 12.42
CA ASP A 39 15.07 33.60 13.30
C ASP A 39 16.02 34.44 14.18
N SER A 40 17.08 33.83 14.71
CA SER A 40 18.13 34.55 15.44
C SER A 40 18.87 35.59 14.58
N ASP A 41 19.20 35.25 13.33
CA ASP A 41 19.90 36.17 12.43
C ASP A 41 18.98 37.30 11.98
N PHE A 42 17.69 37.02 11.79
CA PHE A 42 16.69 38.02 11.42
C PHE A 42 16.48 39.06 12.52
N LEU A 43 16.48 38.66 13.79
CA LEU A 43 16.35 39.60 14.91
C LEU A 43 17.61 40.47 15.10
N ASN A 44 18.80 39.91 14.83
CA ASN A 44 20.06 40.59 15.08
C ASN A 44 20.55 41.46 13.91
N ASN A 45 19.99 41.28 12.71
CA ASN A 45 20.45 41.96 11.50
C ASN A 45 19.32 42.70 10.78
N ALA A 46 19.65 43.80 10.11
CA ALA A 46 18.73 44.45 9.18
C ALA A 46 18.57 43.59 7.92
N VAL A 47 17.38 43.03 7.72
CA VAL A 47 17.01 42.30 6.49
C VAL A 47 16.11 43.17 5.63
N ASP A 48 16.54 43.43 4.40
CA ASP A 48 15.77 44.19 3.40
C ASP A 48 14.82 43.24 2.65
N SER A 49 13.52 43.27 3.01
CA SER A 49 12.48 42.42 2.42
C SER A 49 11.12 43.10 2.44
N ASP A 50 10.36 42.95 1.35
CA ASP A 50 8.97 43.42 1.24
C ASP A 50 8.00 42.48 1.98
N LEU A 51 8.29 41.17 1.95
CA LEU A 51 7.52 40.11 2.58
C LEU A 51 8.42 39.23 3.44
N VAL A 52 8.01 39.01 4.69
CA VAL A 52 8.67 38.10 5.61
C VAL A 52 7.80 36.86 5.80
N VAL A 53 8.29 35.70 5.38
CA VAL A 53 7.63 34.41 5.57
C VAL A 53 8.17 33.79 6.85
N LEU A 54 7.33 33.65 7.88
CA LEU A 54 7.69 33.06 9.16
C LEU A 54 7.29 31.59 9.18
N ILE A 55 8.27 30.71 9.43
CA ILE A 55 8.07 29.27 9.56
C ILE A 55 8.11 28.93 11.06
N GLY A 56 7.02 28.35 11.59
CA GLY A 56 6.89 27.97 12.98
C GLY A 56 6.03 28.93 13.82
N SER A 57 5.39 28.37 14.84
CA SER A 57 4.59 29.10 15.83
C SER A 57 5.47 29.86 16.82
N ASP A 58 4.84 30.58 17.74
CA ASP A 58 5.47 31.27 18.87
C ASP A 58 6.26 30.33 19.80
N ALA A 59 5.97 29.02 19.78
CA ALA A 59 6.73 28.03 20.54
C ALA A 59 8.04 27.59 19.85
N ALA A 60 8.20 27.84 18.55
CA ALA A 60 9.33 27.36 17.76
C ALA A 60 10.20 28.49 17.19
N ASN A 61 9.59 29.59 16.76
CA ASN A 61 10.27 30.68 16.05
C ASN A 61 10.26 31.96 16.90
N CYS A 62 11.44 32.50 17.20
CA CYS A 62 11.55 33.65 18.11
C CYS A 62 10.98 34.96 17.54
N VAL A 63 10.91 35.10 16.21
CA VAL A 63 10.26 36.27 15.57
C VAL A 63 8.74 36.17 15.76
N THR A 64 8.16 34.99 15.54
CA THR A 64 6.75 34.72 15.81
C THR A 64 6.43 34.92 17.30
N ALA A 65 7.32 34.46 18.19
CA ALA A 65 7.19 34.68 19.63
C ALA A 65 7.19 36.17 19.99
N ASN A 66 8.07 36.97 19.38
CA ASN A 66 8.12 38.42 19.62
C ASN A 66 6.81 39.11 19.19
N LEU A 67 6.23 38.72 18.06
CA LEU A 67 4.93 39.24 17.61
C LEU A 67 3.82 38.93 18.64
N TYR A 68 3.84 37.74 19.24
CA TYR A 68 2.89 37.36 20.29
C TYR A 68 3.11 38.16 21.58
N LEU A 69 4.34 38.17 22.10
CA LEU A 69 4.70 38.83 23.36
C LEU A 69 4.52 40.35 23.33
N THR A 70 4.63 40.97 22.15
CA THR A 70 4.40 42.42 21.97
C THR A 70 2.94 42.77 21.68
N GLY A 71 2.03 41.79 21.71
CA GLY A 71 0.60 41.99 21.49
C GLY A 71 0.25 42.32 20.04
N LYS A 72 1.12 42.01 19.08
CA LYS A 72 0.84 42.16 17.64
C LYS A 72 -0.03 41.02 17.11
N THR A 73 -0.13 39.92 17.85
CA THR A 73 -1.07 38.83 17.60
C THR A 73 -1.48 38.15 18.91
N ASP A 74 -2.73 37.69 18.99
CA ASP A 74 -3.25 36.92 20.13
C ASP A 74 -2.91 35.41 20.06
N GLY A 75 -2.02 35.02 19.13
CA GLY A 75 -1.64 33.64 18.86
C GLY A 75 -2.37 33.05 17.63
N PHE A 76 -2.19 31.74 17.41
CA PHE A 76 -2.53 31.10 16.12
C PHE A 76 -3.77 30.19 16.16
N GLY A 77 -4.39 30.02 17.33
CA GLY A 77 -5.60 29.19 17.47
C GLY A 77 -5.36 27.70 17.18
N ILE A 78 -4.16 27.21 17.48
CA ILE A 78 -3.71 25.83 17.23
C ILE A 78 -3.47 25.11 18.56
N LYS A 79 -3.62 23.79 18.59
CA LYS A 79 -3.17 22.96 19.72
C LYS A 79 -1.70 22.57 19.55
N TYR A 80 -0.87 22.90 20.53
CA TYR A 80 0.54 22.51 20.55
C TYR A 80 0.71 20.99 20.65
N CYS A 81 1.80 20.47 20.09
CA CYS A 81 2.12 19.04 19.99
C CYS A 81 1.13 18.20 19.15
N THR A 82 0.22 18.86 18.43
CA THR A 82 -0.73 18.23 17.50
C THR A 82 -0.43 18.62 16.06
N ASP A 83 -1.18 18.04 15.12
CA ASP A 83 -1.09 18.37 13.71
C ASP A 83 -1.96 19.57 13.27
N ASP A 84 -2.50 20.33 14.22
CA ASP A 84 -3.16 21.62 13.96
C ASP A 84 -2.19 22.60 13.29
N TYR A 85 -2.66 23.38 12.32
CA TYR A 85 -1.86 24.48 11.75
C TYR A 85 -2.69 25.69 11.38
N CYS A 86 -2.00 26.83 11.30
CA CYS A 86 -2.51 28.11 10.87
C CYS A 86 -1.63 28.71 9.76
N ILE A 87 -2.29 29.32 8.78
CA ILE A 87 -1.67 30.13 7.72
C ILE A 87 -2.27 31.52 7.84
N ARG A 88 -1.45 32.54 8.06
CA ARG A 88 -1.97 33.90 8.31
C ARG A 88 -1.09 34.98 7.72
N THR A 89 -1.72 36.01 7.15
CA THR A 89 -1.06 37.28 6.86
C THR A 89 -1.23 38.24 8.03
N LEU A 90 -0.14 38.91 8.42
CA LEU A 90 -0.14 39.95 9.45
C LEU A 90 0.67 41.15 8.96
N GLU A 91 0.20 42.37 9.22
CA GLU A 91 1.01 43.58 9.05
C GLU A 91 1.38 44.14 10.42
N ALA A 92 2.68 44.29 10.67
CA ALA A 92 3.21 44.83 11.91
C ALA A 92 4.48 45.62 11.64
N ASP A 93 4.64 46.77 12.32
CA ASP A 93 5.85 47.59 12.28
C ASP A 93 6.31 47.96 10.84
N GLY A 94 5.33 48.24 9.98
CA GLY A 94 5.56 48.61 8.57
C GLY A 94 5.98 47.44 7.67
N ARG A 95 5.88 46.19 8.14
CA ARG A 95 6.24 44.97 7.39
C ARG A 95 5.04 44.04 7.25
N LYS A 96 5.02 43.29 6.14
CA LYS A 96 4.06 42.22 5.90
C LYS A 96 4.67 40.87 6.22
N TYR A 97 3.94 40.09 7.00
CA TYR A 97 4.29 38.74 7.42
C TYR A 97 3.33 37.73 6.83
N LEU A 98 3.85 36.64 6.26
CA LEU A 98 3.09 35.43 5.93
C LEU A 98 3.56 34.31 6.88
N ILE A 99 2.69 33.88 7.77
CA ILE A 99 3.03 33.01 8.89
C ILE A 99 2.48 31.61 8.66
N PHE A 100 3.35 30.62 8.81
CA PHE A 100 3.06 29.20 8.78
C PHE A 100 3.29 28.61 10.17
N ALA A 101 2.25 28.63 11.01
CA ALA A 101 2.33 28.21 12.41
C ALA A 101 1.71 26.82 12.58
N GLY A 102 2.52 25.82 12.90
CA GLY A 102 2.05 24.47 13.21
C GLY A 102 2.13 24.17 14.71
N GLY A 103 1.27 23.28 15.19
CA GLY A 103 1.32 22.74 16.55
C GLY A 103 2.61 21.94 16.80
N ARG A 104 3.22 21.43 15.74
CA ARG A 104 4.54 20.78 15.69
C ARG A 104 5.20 20.89 14.30
N GLY A 105 6.42 20.38 14.17
CA GLY A 105 7.22 20.45 12.94
C GLY A 105 6.51 19.95 11.68
N ARG A 106 5.99 18.71 11.67
CA ARG A 106 5.31 18.15 10.49
C ARG A 106 4.09 18.97 10.04
N SER A 107 3.33 19.52 11.00
CA SER A 107 2.15 20.34 10.70
C SER A 107 2.49 21.69 10.08
N THR A 108 3.68 22.22 10.35
CA THR A 108 4.19 23.38 9.61
C THR A 108 4.52 23.02 8.15
N ILE A 109 5.07 21.83 7.88
CA ILE A 109 5.23 21.32 6.51
C ILE A 109 3.86 21.23 5.80
N TYR A 110 2.85 20.66 6.47
CA TYR A 110 1.49 20.56 5.94
C TYR A 110 0.93 21.93 5.56
N SER A 111 1.11 22.93 6.42
CA SER A 111 0.62 24.29 6.18
C SER A 111 1.25 24.94 4.94
N VAL A 112 2.52 24.65 4.64
CA VAL A 112 3.19 25.12 3.43
C VAL A 112 2.56 24.49 2.19
N TYR A 113 2.46 23.15 2.13
CA TYR A 113 1.81 22.48 1.00
C TYR A 113 0.35 22.93 0.84
N ARG A 114 -0.38 23.08 1.95
CA ARG A 114 -1.76 23.56 1.95
C ARG A 114 -1.90 24.97 1.38
N TYR A 115 -0.94 25.86 1.64
CA TYR A 115 -0.95 27.20 1.04
C TYR A 115 -0.86 27.15 -0.48
N PHE A 116 0.10 26.39 -1.00
CA PHE A 116 0.28 26.23 -2.45
C PHE A 116 -0.91 25.51 -3.10
N GLU A 117 -1.51 24.55 -2.40
CA GLU A 117 -2.72 23.87 -2.87
C GLU A 117 -3.93 24.80 -2.91
N LYS A 118 -4.22 25.49 -1.81
CA LYS A 118 -5.45 26.27 -1.62
C LYS A 118 -5.42 27.61 -2.32
N TYR A 119 -4.30 28.32 -2.25
CA TYR A 119 -4.19 29.69 -2.77
C TYR A 119 -3.55 29.74 -4.15
N LEU A 120 -2.64 28.81 -4.48
CA LEU A 120 -1.93 28.80 -5.76
C LEU A 120 -2.39 27.68 -6.71
N GLY A 121 -3.31 26.81 -6.29
CA GLY A 121 -3.90 25.79 -7.16
C GLY A 121 -2.96 24.63 -7.52
N CYS A 122 -1.89 24.41 -6.75
CA CYS A 122 -1.04 23.22 -6.92
C CYS A 122 -1.79 21.95 -6.51
N ARG A 123 -1.45 20.81 -7.12
CA ARG A 123 -1.95 19.48 -6.72
C ARG A 123 -0.78 18.51 -6.59
N TYR A 124 -0.92 17.54 -5.70
CA TYR A 124 0.14 16.63 -5.33
C TYR A 124 -0.34 15.19 -5.52
N PHE A 125 0.43 14.35 -6.18
CA PHE A 125 0.15 12.93 -6.31
C PHE A 125 1.45 12.15 -6.13
N TRP A 126 1.32 10.85 -5.86
CA TRP A 126 2.49 9.97 -5.70
C TRP A 126 3.33 9.98 -6.99
N ASP A 127 2.63 10.00 -8.11
CA ASP A 127 3.20 9.87 -9.45
C ASP A 127 3.42 11.20 -10.19
N GLY A 128 3.35 12.33 -9.48
CA GLY A 128 3.64 13.64 -10.08
C GLY A 128 2.83 14.78 -9.46
N ASP A 129 3.49 15.91 -9.23
CA ASP A 129 2.81 17.13 -8.77
C ASP A 129 2.36 17.97 -9.97
N ARG A 130 1.16 18.57 -9.89
CA ARG A 130 0.69 19.60 -10.82
C ARG A 130 0.98 20.98 -10.24
N ILE A 131 2.05 21.61 -10.72
CA ILE A 131 2.49 22.92 -10.23
C ILE A 131 1.96 24.04 -11.14
N LYS A 132 1.13 24.92 -10.57
CA LYS A 132 0.55 26.06 -11.30
C LYS A 132 1.48 27.28 -11.27
N LYS A 133 1.84 27.80 -12.45
CA LYS A 133 2.60 29.05 -12.56
C LYS A 133 1.70 30.25 -12.24
N CYS A 134 2.00 30.96 -11.17
CA CYS A 134 1.26 32.13 -10.71
C CYS A 134 2.07 32.93 -9.67
N ASN A 135 1.65 34.17 -9.39
CA ASN A 135 2.27 34.99 -8.35
C ASN A 135 1.88 34.48 -6.95
N LEU A 136 2.74 34.71 -5.96
CA LEU A 136 2.42 34.46 -4.56
C LEU A 136 1.22 35.30 -4.13
N ILE A 137 0.24 34.65 -3.49
CA ILE A 137 -0.88 35.34 -2.82
C ILE A 137 -0.46 35.61 -1.39
N THR A 138 -0.41 36.87 -0.98
CA THR A 138 0.13 37.27 0.34
C THR A 138 -0.87 38.05 1.18
N ASP A 139 -2.05 38.35 0.64
CA ASP A 139 -3.07 39.21 1.26
C ASP A 139 -4.29 38.42 1.72
N ASN A 140 -4.91 38.89 2.80
CA ASN A 140 -6.19 38.38 3.32
C ASN A 140 -6.20 36.87 3.64
N ILE A 141 -5.06 36.33 4.07
CA ILE A 141 -4.95 34.93 4.47
C ILE A 141 -5.19 34.80 5.97
N ASN A 142 -6.18 34.01 6.35
CA ASN A 142 -6.42 33.57 7.72
C ASN A 142 -7.10 32.19 7.67
N LEU A 143 -6.29 31.15 7.76
CA LEU A 143 -6.72 29.75 7.72
C LEU A 143 -6.24 29.06 8.98
N THR A 144 -7.11 28.29 9.62
CA THR A 144 -6.74 27.32 10.66
C THR A 144 -7.41 25.99 10.32
N GLU A 145 -6.64 24.91 10.28
CA GLU A 145 -7.14 23.56 10.00
C GLU A 145 -6.61 22.57 11.04
N SER A 146 -7.43 21.56 11.36
CA SER A 146 -7.13 20.47 12.28
C SER A 146 -7.56 19.14 11.65
N PRO A 147 -6.79 18.06 11.80
CA PRO A 147 -7.21 16.75 11.30
C PRO A 147 -8.35 16.17 12.14
N ARG A 148 -9.20 15.33 11.52
CA ARG A 148 -10.15 14.49 12.26
C ARG A 148 -9.44 13.39 13.06
N PHE A 149 -8.41 12.78 12.48
CA PHE A 149 -7.74 11.61 13.05
C PHE A 149 -6.32 11.95 13.52
N GLU A 150 -5.88 11.35 14.62
CA GLU A 150 -4.53 11.48 15.16
C GLU A 150 -3.51 10.68 14.34
N TYR A 151 -3.84 9.43 14.00
CA TYR A 151 -2.99 8.54 13.19
C TYR A 151 -3.51 8.44 11.76
N ARG A 152 -2.67 8.75 10.77
CA ARG A 152 -3.06 8.77 9.34
C ARG A 152 -1.93 8.15 8.55
N GLY A 153 -2.10 6.93 8.06
CA GLY A 153 -0.93 6.19 7.61
C GLY A 153 -1.09 5.08 6.61
N LEU A 154 0.07 4.54 6.25
CA LEU A 154 0.27 3.50 5.25
C LEU A 154 1.10 2.38 5.86
N ARG A 155 0.80 1.14 5.48
CA ARG A 155 1.62 -0.02 5.85
C ARG A 155 2.11 -0.72 4.59
N TYR A 156 3.42 -0.96 4.55
CA TYR A 156 4.07 -1.62 3.41
C TYR A 156 4.37 -3.09 3.73
N PHE A 157 4.46 -3.91 2.68
CA PHE A 157 4.69 -5.35 2.78
C PHE A 157 5.95 -5.79 2.02
N ALA A 158 6.39 -6.99 2.38
CA ALA A 158 7.64 -7.59 1.93
C ALA A 158 7.45 -8.48 0.68
N HIS A 159 6.52 -8.16 -0.21
CA HIS A 159 6.38 -8.90 -1.46
C HIS A 159 7.42 -8.43 -2.49
N ARG A 160 7.67 -9.27 -3.50
CA ARG A 160 8.69 -9.07 -4.53
C ARG A 160 8.10 -9.45 -5.89
N SER A 161 8.00 -8.46 -6.77
CA SER A 161 7.43 -8.58 -8.11
C SER A 161 7.79 -7.28 -8.86
N LEU A 162 6.82 -6.50 -9.30
CA LEU A 162 7.02 -5.28 -10.08
C LEU A 162 7.44 -4.10 -9.19
N HIS A 163 8.41 -3.29 -9.65
CA HIS A 163 9.00 -2.19 -8.87
C HIS A 163 7.95 -1.23 -8.29
N ARG A 164 6.98 -0.77 -9.10
CA ARG A 164 5.92 0.14 -8.65
C ARG A 164 5.15 -0.41 -7.45
N PHE A 165 4.80 -1.70 -7.50
CA PHE A 165 3.89 -2.29 -6.52
C PHE A 165 4.60 -2.82 -5.26
N GLN A 166 5.93 -2.90 -5.26
CA GLN A 166 6.69 -3.60 -4.23
C GLN A 166 7.70 -2.71 -3.52
N ALA A 167 7.30 -2.21 -2.35
CA ALA A 167 8.12 -1.32 -1.52
C ALA A 167 9.43 -1.95 -1.04
N GLU A 168 9.53 -3.28 -1.01
CA GLU A 168 10.79 -3.96 -0.71
C GLU A 168 11.87 -3.69 -1.78
N HIS A 169 11.50 -3.42 -3.03
CA HIS A 169 12.42 -3.15 -4.14
C HIS A 169 12.76 -1.67 -4.31
N TRP A 170 12.25 -0.79 -3.44
CA TRP A 170 12.45 0.65 -3.55
C TRP A 170 13.83 1.08 -3.06
N SER A 171 14.44 1.99 -3.83
CA SER A 171 15.66 2.69 -3.44
C SER A 171 15.37 3.78 -2.40
N PHE A 172 16.42 4.42 -1.88
CA PHE A 172 16.22 5.56 -0.98
C PHE A 172 15.47 6.73 -1.65
N GLU A 173 15.71 6.98 -2.94
CA GLU A 173 15.01 8.06 -3.67
C GLU A 173 13.53 7.73 -3.91
N ASP A 174 13.20 6.45 -4.14
CA ASP A 174 11.80 6.01 -4.20
C ASP A 174 11.11 6.23 -2.83
N TRP A 175 11.75 5.84 -1.72
CA TRP A 175 11.23 6.07 -0.37
C TRP A 175 11.12 7.55 0.01
N LYS A 176 12.07 8.38 -0.44
CA LYS A 176 12.02 9.82 -0.26
C LYS A 176 10.84 10.43 -1.02
N THR A 177 10.56 9.93 -2.22
CA THR A 177 9.36 10.31 -3.00
C THR A 177 8.09 9.94 -2.24
N GLU A 178 8.03 8.72 -1.70
CA GLU A 178 6.90 8.24 -0.88
C GLU A 178 6.66 9.12 0.35
N ILE A 179 7.70 9.32 1.17
CA ILE A 179 7.63 10.13 2.40
C ILE A 179 7.22 11.58 2.07
N ASN A 180 7.74 12.16 1.00
CA ASN A 180 7.36 13.50 0.58
C ASN A 180 5.91 13.57 0.12
N TRP A 181 5.43 12.56 -0.61
CA TRP A 181 4.02 12.47 -0.98
C TRP A 181 3.12 12.34 0.26
N MET A 182 3.49 11.50 1.23
CA MET A 182 2.77 11.38 2.51
C MET A 182 2.64 12.75 3.22
N LEU A 183 3.71 13.54 3.25
CA LEU A 183 3.69 14.88 3.84
C LEU A 183 2.74 15.83 3.08
N LYS A 184 2.79 15.83 1.74
CA LYS A 184 1.88 16.61 0.90
C LYS A 184 0.41 16.20 1.11
N LYS A 185 0.16 14.92 1.40
CA LYS A 185 -1.16 14.36 1.75
C LYS A 185 -1.53 14.48 3.22
N ARG A 186 -0.66 15.08 4.05
CA ARG A 186 -0.88 15.27 5.50
C ARG A 186 -1.03 13.96 6.27
N LEU A 187 -0.45 12.89 5.75
CA LEU A 187 -0.26 11.62 6.43
C LEU A 187 0.94 11.72 7.37
N ASN A 188 0.91 10.96 8.47
CA ASN A 188 1.85 11.13 9.58
C ASN A 188 2.40 9.82 10.17
N LEU A 189 1.91 8.67 9.71
CA LEU A 189 2.33 7.35 10.13
C LEU A 189 2.67 6.50 8.91
N PHE A 190 3.82 5.84 8.92
CA PHE A 190 4.19 4.86 7.89
C PHE A 190 4.82 3.66 8.56
N MET A 191 4.44 2.45 8.14
CA MET A 191 4.92 1.22 8.76
C MET A 191 5.77 0.42 7.77
N LEU A 192 7.08 0.39 8.00
CA LEU A 192 8.09 -0.21 7.14
C LEU A 192 8.29 -1.70 7.47
N ARG A 193 7.27 -2.51 7.16
CA ARG A 193 7.27 -3.95 7.45
C ARG A 193 7.68 -4.80 6.22
N ILE A 194 8.80 -4.44 5.60
CA ILE A 194 9.37 -5.07 4.39
C ILE A 194 10.44 -6.16 4.66
N GLY A 195 10.33 -6.84 5.81
CA GLY A 195 11.33 -7.79 6.32
C GLY A 195 12.12 -7.26 7.52
N MET A 196 13.05 -8.08 8.03
CA MET A 196 13.89 -7.74 9.19
C MET A 196 15.32 -7.26 8.83
N ASP A 197 15.67 -7.21 7.54
CA ASP A 197 17.02 -6.86 7.06
C ASP A 197 18.11 -7.53 7.91
N ASP A 198 19.09 -6.78 8.44
CA ASP A 198 20.21 -7.30 9.24
C ASP A 198 19.99 -7.25 10.77
N ILE A 199 18.75 -7.14 11.25
CA ILE A 199 18.46 -7.00 12.70
C ILE A 199 19.05 -8.19 13.49
N PHE A 200 19.02 -9.41 12.95
CA PHE A 200 19.60 -10.58 13.63
C PHE A 200 21.12 -10.46 13.80
N GLN A 201 21.83 -10.03 12.76
CA GLN A 201 23.27 -9.79 12.80
C GLN A 201 23.63 -8.74 13.84
N LYS A 202 22.83 -7.67 13.94
CA LYS A 202 23.05 -6.61 14.93
C LYS A 202 22.68 -7.01 16.36
N ALA A 203 21.61 -7.77 16.53
CA ALA A 203 21.16 -8.22 17.85
C ALA A 203 22.02 -9.36 18.40
N PHE A 204 22.57 -10.20 17.53
CA PHE A 204 23.35 -11.39 17.90
C PHE A 204 24.62 -11.55 17.05
N PRO A 205 25.54 -10.57 17.05
CA PRO A 205 26.71 -10.56 16.15
C PRO A 205 27.65 -11.75 16.36
N ASP A 206 27.77 -12.26 17.59
CA ASP A 206 28.59 -13.46 17.88
C ASP A 206 27.90 -14.77 17.46
N THR A 207 26.61 -14.70 17.14
CA THR A 207 25.76 -15.85 16.83
C THR A 207 25.43 -15.93 15.35
N VAL A 208 25.11 -14.81 14.70
CA VAL A 208 24.60 -14.77 13.33
C VAL A 208 25.51 -13.91 12.46
N SER A 209 26.19 -14.54 11.50
CA SER A 209 26.98 -13.86 10.47
C SER A 209 26.09 -13.08 9.49
N TYR A 210 26.68 -12.11 8.82
CA TYR A 210 26.10 -11.64 7.55
C TYR A 210 26.26 -12.74 6.50
N PRO A 211 25.19 -13.10 5.77
CA PRO A 211 25.27 -14.09 4.69
C PRO A 211 26.01 -13.52 3.47
N GLU A 212 26.52 -14.41 2.62
CA GLU A 212 27.06 -14.04 1.32
C GLU A 212 25.94 -13.47 0.43
N ARG A 213 26.25 -12.41 -0.33
CA ARG A 213 25.25 -11.71 -1.17
C ARG A 213 24.76 -12.57 -2.34
N ASP A 214 25.69 -13.25 -3.01
CA ASP A 214 25.47 -13.89 -4.31
C ASP A 214 24.93 -15.33 -4.19
N GLU A 215 25.06 -15.92 -3.01
CA GLU A 215 24.54 -17.25 -2.71
C GLU A 215 23.05 -17.19 -2.29
N PRO A 216 22.27 -18.23 -2.58
CA PRO A 216 20.94 -18.38 -2.01
C PRO A 216 21.01 -18.32 -0.48
N LEU A 217 20.04 -17.65 0.14
CA LEU A 217 19.96 -17.66 1.60
C LEU A 217 19.68 -19.10 2.09
N PRO A 218 20.34 -19.57 3.15
CA PRO A 218 20.09 -20.90 3.69
C PRO A 218 18.61 -21.17 4.01
N GLU A 219 17.88 -20.13 4.43
CA GLU A 219 16.46 -20.19 4.81
C GLU A 219 15.49 -20.07 3.63
N ALA A 220 16.00 -19.79 2.42
CA ALA A 220 15.19 -19.62 1.22
C ALA A 220 14.56 -20.95 0.80
N THR A 221 13.27 -20.91 0.46
CA THR A 221 12.53 -22.03 -0.14
C THR A 221 11.79 -21.54 -1.38
N ASP A 222 10.78 -22.26 -1.87
CA ASP A 222 10.07 -21.87 -3.09
C ASP A 222 9.11 -20.67 -2.91
N GLY A 223 8.75 -20.04 -4.04
CA GLY A 223 7.74 -19.00 -4.14
C GLY A 223 8.11 -17.72 -3.39
N TYR A 224 7.16 -17.11 -2.68
CA TYR A 224 7.41 -15.89 -1.87
C TYR A 224 8.36 -16.14 -0.68
N ASN A 225 8.66 -17.41 -0.36
CA ASN A 225 9.67 -17.78 0.63
C ASN A 225 11.08 -17.85 0.05
N ASP A 226 11.26 -17.66 -1.27
CA ASP A 226 12.57 -17.42 -1.87
C ASP A 226 13.00 -16.00 -1.52
N ARG A 227 13.59 -15.87 -0.34
CA ARG A 227 14.03 -14.59 0.24
C ARG A 227 15.46 -14.24 -0.11
N SER A 228 16.09 -14.99 -1.03
CA SER A 228 17.45 -14.75 -1.53
C SER A 228 17.69 -13.28 -1.83
N LEU A 229 18.86 -12.77 -1.46
CA LEU A 229 19.13 -11.34 -1.42
C LEU A 229 19.21 -10.75 -2.82
N PHE A 230 18.53 -9.63 -3.06
CA PHE A 230 18.72 -8.83 -4.28
C PHE A 230 19.87 -7.83 -4.13
N TRP A 231 19.97 -7.18 -2.97
CA TRP A 231 21.12 -6.41 -2.50
C TRP A 231 21.68 -7.03 -1.23
N SER A 232 22.96 -6.77 -0.91
CA SER A 232 23.56 -7.30 0.31
C SER A 232 22.77 -6.88 1.56
N LEU A 233 22.78 -7.74 2.58
CA LEU A 233 22.01 -7.49 3.80
C LEU A 233 22.53 -6.24 4.55
N GLN A 234 23.83 -5.96 4.45
CA GLN A 234 24.48 -4.75 4.94
C GLN A 234 23.88 -3.50 4.28
N TYR A 235 23.80 -3.49 2.95
CA TYR A 235 23.22 -2.37 2.22
C TYR A 235 21.75 -2.17 2.57
N ARG A 236 20.99 -3.26 2.72
CA ARG A 236 19.58 -3.18 3.16
C ARG A 236 19.44 -2.58 4.56
N GLY A 237 20.33 -2.90 5.49
CA GLY A 237 20.40 -2.26 6.81
C GLY A 237 20.71 -0.76 6.74
N GLU A 238 21.69 -0.37 5.91
CA GLU A 238 22.00 1.05 5.66
C GLU A 238 20.82 1.81 5.03
N LEU A 239 20.13 1.17 4.08
CA LEU A 239 18.95 1.73 3.43
C LEU A 239 17.82 1.95 4.44
N ARG A 240 17.49 0.94 5.26
CA ARG A 240 16.49 1.08 6.33
C ARG A 240 16.82 2.26 7.25
N LYS A 241 18.08 2.37 7.67
CA LYS A 241 18.53 3.48 8.52
C LYS A 241 18.26 4.83 7.86
N LYS A 242 18.68 5.01 6.60
CA LYS A 242 18.47 6.26 5.85
C LYS A 242 16.99 6.60 5.72
N ILE A 243 16.14 5.61 5.43
CA ILE A 243 14.68 5.80 5.29
C ILE A 243 14.08 6.29 6.60
N LEU A 244 14.37 5.61 7.72
CA LEU A 244 13.80 5.95 9.03
C LEU A 244 14.35 7.27 9.56
N GLU A 245 15.66 7.55 9.38
CA GLU A 245 16.25 8.86 9.71
C GLU A 245 15.55 9.99 8.96
N TYR A 246 15.37 9.87 7.63
CA TYR A 246 14.67 10.89 6.85
C TYR A 246 13.21 11.07 7.30
N ALA A 247 12.51 9.98 7.58
CA ALA A 247 11.14 10.06 8.08
C ALA A 247 11.06 10.77 9.45
N PHE A 248 12.00 10.49 10.36
CA PHE A 248 12.07 11.18 11.65
C PHE A 248 12.48 12.64 11.50
N GLU A 249 13.36 12.99 10.55
CA GLU A 249 13.67 14.38 10.24
C GLU A 249 12.44 15.15 9.76
N CYS A 250 11.52 14.48 9.06
CA CYS A 250 10.21 14.98 8.66
C CYS A 250 9.17 14.96 9.79
N ASP A 251 9.54 14.52 11.00
CA ASP A 251 8.63 14.32 12.13
C ASP A 251 7.50 13.34 11.76
N LEU A 252 7.78 12.22 11.08
CA LEU A 252 6.83 11.12 10.87
C LEU A 252 6.92 10.07 11.98
N MET A 253 5.86 9.26 12.12
CA MET A 253 5.79 8.14 13.06
C MET A 253 6.01 6.81 12.34
N HIS A 254 6.80 5.95 12.97
CA HIS A 254 7.03 4.56 12.55
C HIS A 254 6.77 3.62 13.73
N PRO A 255 5.79 2.69 13.65
CA PRO A 255 5.57 1.69 14.69
C PRO A 255 6.65 0.59 14.65
N GLU A 256 7.28 0.33 15.79
CA GLU A 256 8.29 -0.74 15.92
C GLU A 256 7.66 -2.09 16.23
N ASP A 257 7.98 -3.11 15.44
CA ASP A 257 7.50 -4.48 15.68
C ASP A 257 8.04 -5.01 17.03
N CYS A 258 7.15 -5.55 17.85
CA CYS A 258 7.44 -6.09 19.18
C CYS A 258 6.85 -7.48 19.40
N GLY A 259 7.60 -8.30 20.14
CA GLY A 259 7.19 -9.64 20.55
C GLY A 259 7.51 -10.68 19.49
N THR A 260 6.56 -11.56 19.19
CA THR A 260 6.74 -12.71 18.30
C THR A 260 6.78 -12.29 16.83
N MET A 261 7.92 -11.75 16.39
CA MET A 261 8.12 -11.18 15.06
C MET A 261 8.29 -12.22 13.93
N THR A 262 8.37 -13.51 14.26
CA THR A 262 8.64 -14.57 13.28
C THR A 262 7.50 -14.71 12.25
N HIS A 263 7.84 -14.54 10.98
CA HIS A 263 6.94 -14.62 9.83
C HIS A 263 7.71 -15.06 8.58
N TRP A 264 7.02 -15.28 7.44
CA TRP A 264 7.70 -15.70 6.21
C TRP A 264 8.75 -14.72 5.68
N TYR A 265 8.59 -13.41 5.94
CA TYR A 265 9.56 -12.36 5.58
C TYR A 265 10.50 -11.98 6.75
N SER A 266 10.39 -12.66 7.88
CA SER A 266 11.16 -12.43 9.11
C SER A 266 11.53 -13.77 9.74
N ARG A 267 12.07 -14.68 8.92
CA ARG A 267 12.50 -16.02 9.32
C ARG A 267 13.70 -15.92 10.28
N THR A 268 13.77 -16.86 11.22
CA THR A 268 14.93 -17.02 12.11
C THR A 268 16.09 -17.63 11.34
N PRO A 269 17.30 -17.03 11.36
CA PRO A 269 18.47 -17.61 10.71
C PRO A 269 18.85 -18.98 11.28
N TYR A 270 19.32 -19.91 10.46
CA TYR A 270 19.76 -21.23 10.91
C TYR A 270 20.91 -21.16 11.91
N GLU A 271 21.89 -20.25 11.72
CA GLU A 271 22.97 -20.07 12.68
C GLU A 271 22.48 -19.73 14.10
N PHE A 272 21.39 -18.96 14.19
CA PHE A 272 20.75 -18.67 15.47
C PHE A 272 20.14 -19.94 16.06
N LEU A 273 19.40 -20.72 15.26
CA LEU A 273 18.79 -21.97 15.70
C LEU A 273 19.84 -22.98 16.16
N ASP A 274 20.96 -23.11 15.45
CA ASP A 274 22.02 -24.08 15.76
C ASP A 274 22.76 -23.74 17.05
N LYS A 275 23.05 -22.44 17.27
CA LYS A 275 23.80 -21.97 18.43
C LYS A 275 22.92 -21.79 19.67
N LYS A 276 21.70 -21.26 19.52
CA LYS A 276 20.79 -20.96 20.65
C LYS A 276 19.85 -22.11 20.98
N LYS A 277 19.51 -22.95 20.01
CA LYS A 277 18.62 -24.11 20.16
C LYS A 277 17.32 -23.78 20.92
N PRO A 278 16.58 -22.73 20.50
CA PRO A 278 15.33 -22.39 21.16
C PRO A 278 14.32 -23.54 20.97
N GLU A 279 13.58 -23.86 22.02
CA GLU A 279 12.36 -24.66 21.87
C GLU A 279 11.29 -23.84 21.14
N PHE A 280 10.40 -24.51 20.41
CA PHE A 280 9.31 -23.89 19.66
C PHE A 280 7.96 -24.12 20.35
N LEU A 281 7.03 -23.19 20.16
CA LEU A 281 5.63 -23.43 20.52
C LEU A 281 5.07 -24.57 19.67
N PRO A 282 4.21 -25.44 20.24
CA PRO A 282 3.51 -26.46 19.46
C PRO A 282 2.58 -25.76 18.47
N GLN A 283 2.74 -26.03 17.18
CA GLN A 283 1.92 -25.43 16.13
C GLN A 283 1.01 -26.49 15.49
N ALA A 284 -0.29 -26.20 15.46
CA ALA A 284 -1.31 -27.05 14.83
C ALA A 284 -1.57 -26.68 13.37
N THR A 285 -1.26 -25.45 12.95
CA THR A 285 -1.33 -25.03 11.54
C THR A 285 -0.13 -25.51 10.73
N HIS A 286 -0.34 -25.77 9.44
CA HIS A 286 0.73 -26.16 8.51
C HIS A 286 1.52 -24.98 7.94
N SER A 287 0.96 -23.76 7.92
CA SER A 287 1.68 -22.57 7.45
C SER A 287 2.87 -22.23 8.34
N TYR A 288 4.01 -21.85 7.74
CA TYR A 288 5.23 -21.47 8.48
C TYR A 288 5.79 -22.61 9.36
N SER A 289 5.69 -23.86 8.90
CA SER A 289 6.08 -25.05 9.69
C SER A 289 7.58 -25.36 9.66
N GLU A 290 8.35 -24.70 8.80
CA GLU A 290 9.81 -24.83 8.77
C GLU A 290 10.40 -24.31 10.09
N PRO A 291 11.51 -24.90 10.61
CA PRO A 291 12.11 -24.45 11.87
C PRO A 291 12.39 -22.95 11.94
N THR A 292 12.71 -22.33 10.81
CA THR A 292 12.98 -20.89 10.67
C THR A 292 11.72 -20.02 10.73
N GLY A 293 10.54 -20.61 10.45
CA GLY A 293 9.22 -19.97 10.49
C GLY A 293 8.41 -20.23 11.77
N LEU A 294 8.89 -21.13 12.65
CA LEU A 294 8.27 -21.46 13.92
C LEU A 294 8.54 -20.39 15.00
N VAL A 295 7.52 -20.12 15.82
CA VAL A 295 7.64 -19.19 16.95
C VAL A 295 8.36 -19.87 18.11
N TRP A 296 9.36 -19.20 18.68
CA TRP A 296 10.09 -19.70 19.85
C TRP A 296 9.13 -19.80 21.05
N ASP A 297 9.33 -20.79 21.92
CA ASP A 297 8.48 -21.00 23.09
C ASP A 297 8.60 -19.84 24.09
N VAL A 298 7.69 -18.88 23.96
CA VAL A 298 7.61 -17.67 24.78
C VAL A 298 7.18 -17.90 26.23
N ARG A 299 6.83 -19.15 26.59
CA ARG A 299 6.69 -19.55 28.00
C ARG A 299 8.05 -19.55 28.69
N LYS A 300 9.14 -19.69 27.92
CA LYS A 300 10.51 -19.57 28.41
C LYS A 300 10.98 -18.12 28.31
N ASN A 301 11.40 -17.56 29.45
CA ASN A 301 11.83 -16.17 29.53
C ASN A 301 13.04 -15.87 28.62
N GLU A 302 13.96 -16.82 28.45
CA GLU A 302 15.11 -16.63 27.55
C GLU A 302 14.67 -16.39 26.10
N ASN A 303 13.75 -17.20 25.57
CA ASN A 303 13.21 -17.04 24.22
C ASN A 303 12.49 -15.70 24.05
N LEU A 304 11.64 -15.32 25.01
CA LEU A 304 10.95 -14.05 24.94
C LEU A 304 11.92 -12.87 25.05
N ASN A 305 12.94 -12.95 25.91
CA ASN A 305 13.98 -11.94 26.02
C ASN A 305 14.78 -11.81 24.72
N ASN A 306 15.01 -12.90 23.97
CA ASN A 306 15.62 -12.83 22.65
C ASN A 306 14.74 -12.07 21.65
N TYR A 307 13.41 -12.24 21.69
CA TYR A 307 12.50 -11.43 20.87
C TYR A 307 12.55 -9.96 21.25
N PHE A 308 12.52 -9.65 22.56
CA PHE A 308 12.64 -8.27 23.02
C PHE A 308 13.99 -7.65 22.70
N LYS A 309 15.07 -8.44 22.67
CA LYS A 309 16.38 -7.98 22.18
C LYS A 309 16.33 -7.54 20.71
N LEU A 310 15.58 -8.25 19.85
CA LEU A 310 15.39 -7.83 18.45
C LEU A 310 14.65 -6.48 18.38
N THR A 311 13.59 -6.31 19.17
CA THR A 311 12.87 -5.03 19.28
C THR A 311 13.79 -3.90 19.76
N ASP A 312 14.56 -4.14 20.81
CA ASP A 312 15.51 -3.17 21.37
C ASP A 312 16.59 -2.77 20.37
N THR A 313 17.14 -3.77 19.67
CA THR A 313 18.12 -3.53 18.62
C THR A 313 17.52 -2.70 17.50
N HIS A 314 16.28 -2.97 17.08
CA HIS A 314 15.64 -2.15 16.06
C HIS A 314 15.47 -0.69 16.51
N VAL A 315 14.94 -0.46 17.72
CA VAL A 315 14.83 0.89 18.32
C VAL A 315 16.18 1.60 18.38
N LYS A 316 17.25 0.89 18.75
CA LYS A 316 18.60 1.45 18.90
C LYS A 316 19.26 1.78 17.56
N GLU A 317 19.13 0.90 16.58
CA GLU A 317 19.91 0.94 15.34
C GLU A 317 19.22 1.71 14.22
N TYR A 318 17.89 1.76 14.24
CA TYR A 318 17.07 2.24 13.14
C TYR A 318 15.90 3.12 13.55
N GLY A 319 15.15 2.68 14.56
CA GLY A 319 13.82 3.15 14.86
C GLY A 319 13.74 4.20 15.97
N SER A 320 12.59 4.25 16.61
CA SER A 320 12.36 5.05 17.81
C SER A 320 11.43 4.34 18.77
N SER A 321 11.44 4.69 20.06
CA SER A 321 10.50 4.13 21.02
C SER A 321 9.15 4.86 21.04
N GLN A 322 8.73 5.55 19.96
CA GLN A 322 7.51 6.36 19.99
C GLN A 322 6.24 5.51 20.00
N ILE A 323 6.20 4.45 19.18
CA ILE A 323 5.01 3.59 18.99
C ILE A 323 5.51 2.17 18.78
N PHE A 324 4.84 1.19 19.37
CA PHE A 324 5.09 -0.23 19.13
C PHE A 324 3.91 -0.89 18.45
N HIS A 325 4.18 -1.99 17.76
CA HIS A 325 3.18 -2.77 17.07
C HIS A 325 3.41 -4.27 17.32
N THR A 326 2.33 -5.06 17.43
CA THR A 326 2.45 -6.51 17.45
C THR A 326 1.32 -7.20 16.69
N ILE A 327 1.65 -8.31 16.01
CA ILE A 327 0.65 -9.24 15.47
C ILE A 327 0.29 -10.34 16.47
N GLY A 328 0.99 -10.41 17.60
CA GLY A 328 0.97 -11.58 18.48
C GLY A 328 1.31 -12.84 17.68
N LEU A 329 0.42 -13.82 17.74
CA LEU A 329 0.59 -15.12 17.09
C LEU A 329 -0.24 -15.25 15.80
N GLY A 330 -0.29 -14.18 15.01
CA GLY A 330 -1.17 -14.05 13.84
C GLY A 330 -1.09 -15.22 12.85
N GLU A 331 -2.26 -15.53 12.27
CA GLU A 331 -2.51 -16.57 11.25
C GLU A 331 -2.37 -18.03 11.69
N ARG A 332 -1.74 -18.26 12.85
CA ARG A 332 -1.39 -19.59 13.35
C ARG A 332 -2.38 -20.11 14.39
N LYS A 333 -2.46 -21.43 14.51
CA LYS A 333 -3.07 -22.13 15.67
C LYS A 333 -2.03 -22.96 16.39
N TYR A 334 -2.09 -22.98 17.71
CA TYR A 334 -1.14 -23.68 18.59
C TYR A 334 -1.77 -24.84 19.36
N SER A 335 -3.09 -24.96 19.28
CA SER A 335 -3.83 -26.15 19.69
C SER A 335 -5.00 -26.37 18.75
N ALA A 336 -5.42 -27.62 18.61
CA ALA A 336 -6.70 -27.98 17.99
C ALA A 336 -7.87 -27.64 18.92
N ASP A 337 -7.64 -27.62 20.24
CA ASP A 337 -8.60 -27.12 21.21
C ASP A 337 -8.68 -25.60 21.14
N ALA A 338 -9.90 -25.09 20.95
CA ALA A 338 -10.14 -23.67 20.74
C ALA A 338 -9.77 -22.84 21.97
N GLU A 339 -10.07 -23.34 23.17
CA GLU A 339 -9.82 -22.62 24.42
C GLU A 339 -8.33 -22.60 24.77
N GLU A 340 -7.61 -23.71 24.60
CA GLU A 340 -6.16 -23.76 24.76
C GLU A 340 -5.46 -22.80 23.79
N ASN A 341 -5.86 -22.83 22.51
CA ASN A 341 -5.33 -21.92 21.51
C ASN A 341 -5.59 -20.45 21.87
N ARG A 342 -6.81 -20.13 22.31
CA ARG A 342 -7.19 -18.78 22.75
C ARG A 342 -6.34 -18.33 23.94
N ARG A 343 -6.20 -19.15 24.98
CA ARG A 343 -5.37 -18.86 26.16
C ARG A 343 -3.92 -18.58 25.80
N MET A 344 -3.36 -19.33 24.84
CA MET A 344 -2.00 -19.08 24.36
C MET A 344 -1.87 -17.71 23.70
N LYS A 345 -2.82 -17.32 22.83
CA LYS A 345 -2.81 -16.00 22.20
C LYS A 345 -2.94 -14.86 23.22
N LEU A 346 -3.87 -14.98 24.16
CA LEU A 346 -4.04 -14.01 25.26
C LEU A 346 -2.77 -13.90 26.12
N TYR A 347 -2.15 -15.03 26.44
CA TYR A 347 -0.89 -15.06 27.19
C TYR A 347 0.20 -14.23 26.50
N VAL A 348 0.36 -14.37 25.18
CA VAL A 348 1.36 -13.61 24.41
C VAL A 348 1.06 -12.12 24.42
N TYR A 349 -0.19 -11.70 24.19
CA TYR A 349 -0.55 -10.28 24.26
C TYR A 349 -0.25 -9.68 25.65
N ARG A 350 -0.58 -10.40 26.73
CA ARG A 350 -0.30 -9.94 28.11
C ARG A 350 1.20 -9.77 28.36
N ARG A 351 2.04 -10.70 27.88
CA ARG A 351 3.50 -10.64 28.02
C ARG A 351 4.09 -9.44 27.26
N ILE A 352 3.62 -9.18 26.04
CA ILE A 352 4.10 -8.06 25.22
C ILE A 352 3.64 -6.72 25.81
N ALA A 353 2.37 -6.59 26.20
CA ALA A 353 1.85 -5.38 26.83
C ALA A 353 2.60 -5.03 28.13
N SER A 354 2.87 -6.04 28.97
CA SER A 354 3.63 -5.86 30.22
C SER A 354 5.04 -5.34 29.93
N TYR A 355 5.73 -5.93 28.94
CA TYR A 355 7.07 -5.49 28.54
C TYR A 355 7.11 -4.03 28.09
N ILE A 356 6.17 -3.63 27.21
CA ILE A 356 6.07 -2.25 26.76
C ILE A 356 5.74 -1.32 27.93
N LYS A 357 4.86 -1.73 28.86
CA LYS A 357 4.49 -0.91 30.01
C LYS A 357 5.67 -0.64 30.94
N GLU A 358 6.49 -1.66 31.19
CA GLU A 358 7.64 -1.58 32.08
C GLU A 358 8.79 -0.77 31.47
N LYS A 359 9.09 -0.99 30.19
CA LYS A 359 10.28 -0.41 29.55
C LYS A 359 10.01 0.89 28.81
N TYR A 360 8.85 1.02 28.20
CA TYR A 360 8.43 2.14 27.36
C TYR A 360 7.05 2.66 27.79
N PRO A 361 6.89 3.15 29.04
CA PRO A 361 5.58 3.42 29.65
C PRO A 361 4.73 4.47 28.94
N ASN A 362 5.35 5.31 28.11
CA ASN A 362 4.67 6.39 27.36
C ASN A 362 4.34 6.00 25.92
N SER A 363 4.69 4.79 25.49
CA SER A 363 4.56 4.37 24.09
C SER A 363 3.27 3.55 23.91
N PRO A 364 2.39 3.92 22.97
CA PRO A 364 1.24 3.11 22.64
C PRO A 364 1.67 1.79 21.97
N LEU A 365 0.89 0.74 22.23
CA LEU A 365 0.99 -0.58 21.61
C LEU A 365 -0.17 -0.77 20.64
N LEU A 366 0.13 -0.81 19.35
CA LEU A 366 -0.79 -1.14 18.29
C LEU A 366 -0.94 -2.68 18.19
N ILE A 367 -2.14 -3.19 18.37
CA ILE A 367 -2.44 -4.62 18.27
C ILE A 367 -3.13 -4.87 16.92
N ALA A 368 -2.45 -5.55 16.00
CA ALA A 368 -3.01 -5.88 14.69
C ALA A 368 -4.25 -6.76 14.78
N SER A 369 -5.30 -6.37 14.07
CA SER A 369 -6.57 -7.10 14.09
C SER A 369 -6.68 -8.27 13.11
N TRP A 370 -5.69 -8.52 12.26
CA TRP A 370 -5.78 -9.58 11.22
C TRP A 370 -6.24 -10.92 11.78
N ASP A 371 -5.63 -11.32 12.90
CA ASP A 371 -5.95 -12.56 13.58
C ASP A 371 -7.29 -12.47 14.35
N LEU A 372 -7.66 -11.29 14.84
CA LEU A 372 -8.96 -11.02 15.48
C LEU A 372 -10.10 -11.19 14.47
N TRP A 373 -9.92 -10.72 13.24
CA TRP A 373 -10.85 -10.91 12.12
C TRP A 373 -10.90 -12.37 11.65
N MET A 374 -9.74 -13.03 11.51
CA MET A 374 -9.65 -14.34 10.90
C MET A 374 -9.96 -15.51 11.84
N ARG A 375 -9.56 -15.42 13.13
CA ARG A 375 -9.49 -16.58 14.04
C ARG A 375 -10.28 -16.43 15.33
N PHE A 376 -10.68 -15.21 15.69
CA PHE A 376 -11.49 -14.97 16.89
C PHE A 376 -12.96 -14.79 16.48
N THR A 377 -13.86 -15.10 17.41
CA THR A 377 -15.25 -14.66 17.37
C THR A 377 -15.37 -13.24 17.94
N PRO A 378 -16.43 -12.49 17.61
CA PRO A 378 -16.66 -11.17 18.20
C PRO A 378 -16.68 -11.17 19.73
N GLU A 379 -17.16 -12.24 20.37
CA GLU A 379 -17.16 -12.36 21.84
C GLU A 379 -15.75 -12.52 22.41
N GLU A 380 -14.90 -13.31 21.77
CA GLU A 380 -13.52 -13.46 22.21
C GLU A 380 -12.73 -12.16 22.04
N VAL A 381 -13.01 -11.38 20.99
CA VAL A 381 -12.42 -10.05 20.83
C VAL A 381 -12.89 -9.10 21.95
N ARG A 382 -14.18 -9.11 22.31
CA ARG A 382 -14.69 -8.32 23.45
C ARG A 382 -13.98 -8.68 24.76
N GLN A 383 -13.74 -9.97 24.99
CA GLN A 383 -13.03 -10.43 26.18
C GLN A 383 -11.57 -9.94 26.20
N LEU A 384 -10.85 -10.04 25.07
CA LEU A 384 -9.50 -9.48 24.95
C LEU A 384 -9.49 -7.98 25.24
N VAL A 385 -10.38 -7.21 24.60
CA VAL A 385 -10.46 -5.76 24.75
C VAL A 385 -10.69 -5.34 26.20
N ASN A 386 -11.49 -6.09 26.96
CA ASN A 386 -11.74 -5.83 28.38
C ASN A 386 -10.50 -6.05 29.28
N GLU A 387 -9.49 -6.78 28.81
CA GLU A 387 -8.25 -7.03 29.56
C GLU A 387 -7.14 -6.00 29.27
N LEU A 388 -7.24 -5.27 28.16
CA LEU A 388 -6.20 -4.35 27.70
C LEU A 388 -6.31 -2.98 28.41
N ASP A 389 -5.17 -2.35 28.72
CA ASP A 389 -5.13 -0.97 29.22
C ASP A 389 -5.42 0.01 28.05
N PRO A 390 -6.56 0.73 28.05
CA PRO A 390 -6.90 1.65 26.97
C PRO A 390 -5.98 2.89 26.93
N ASN A 391 -5.18 3.16 27.96
CA ASN A 391 -4.19 4.25 27.91
C ASN A 391 -2.89 3.81 27.23
N GLN A 392 -2.71 2.50 27.01
CA GLN A 392 -1.51 1.95 26.39
C GLN A 392 -1.83 1.29 25.04
N SER A 393 -2.94 0.57 24.93
CA SER A 393 -3.21 -0.29 23.78
C SER A 393 -4.22 0.35 22.83
N ILE A 394 -3.98 0.17 21.53
CA ILE A 394 -4.88 0.60 20.46
C ILE A 394 -5.13 -0.59 19.54
N ILE A 395 -6.39 -0.92 19.27
CA ILE A 395 -6.71 -1.93 18.25
C ILE A 395 -6.40 -1.34 16.89
N PHE A 396 -5.40 -1.89 16.21
CA PHE A 396 -5.06 -1.52 14.86
C PHE A 396 -5.91 -2.35 13.91
N ASP A 397 -7.15 -1.89 13.66
CA ASP A 397 -8.08 -2.63 12.82
C ASP A 397 -7.68 -2.52 11.36
N TYR A 398 -7.02 -3.54 10.88
CA TYR A 398 -6.65 -3.76 9.49
C TYR A 398 -7.84 -4.04 8.56
N THR A 399 -8.91 -4.55 9.18
CA THR A 399 -10.10 -5.18 8.65
C THR A 399 -11.23 -4.37 8.06
N SER A 400 -11.24 -3.06 8.30
CA SER A 400 -12.49 -2.36 8.56
C SER A 400 -13.41 -2.25 7.33
N ASP A 401 -12.93 -2.52 6.12
CA ASP A 401 -13.67 -2.61 4.87
C ASP A 401 -14.13 -4.05 4.50
N THR A 402 -14.04 -5.02 5.43
CA THR A 402 -14.47 -6.42 5.24
C THR A 402 -15.99 -6.65 5.19
N CYS A 403 -16.56 -7.34 4.20
CA CYS A 403 -17.99 -7.68 4.27
C CYS A 403 -18.39 -8.71 5.34
N LYS A 404 -17.43 -9.35 6.05
CA LYS A 404 -17.74 -10.36 7.09
C LYS A 404 -18.43 -9.75 8.30
N GLU A 405 -19.23 -10.56 9.00
CA GLU A 405 -19.85 -10.17 10.27
C GLU A 405 -18.82 -9.85 11.38
N ASN A 406 -17.69 -10.57 11.41
CA ASN A 406 -16.65 -10.37 12.42
C ASN A 406 -15.80 -9.13 12.11
N ASN A 407 -16.22 -7.96 12.60
CA ASN A 407 -15.55 -6.68 12.38
C ASN A 407 -15.72 -5.73 13.58
N PHE A 408 -15.12 -4.54 13.50
CA PHE A 408 -15.12 -3.53 14.56
C PHE A 408 -16.50 -3.19 15.14
N THR A 409 -17.57 -3.26 14.34
CA THR A 409 -18.95 -2.98 14.80
C THR A 409 -19.45 -4.02 15.81
N LYS A 410 -18.85 -5.21 15.84
CA LYS A 410 -19.19 -6.31 16.75
C LYS A 410 -18.17 -6.51 17.86
N TRP A 411 -16.98 -5.92 17.78
CA TRP A 411 -15.90 -6.11 18.76
C TRP A 411 -16.08 -5.32 20.06
N GLY A 412 -17.11 -4.48 20.16
CA GLY A 412 -17.37 -3.68 21.36
C GLY A 412 -16.36 -2.57 21.61
N ILE A 413 -15.58 -2.19 20.59
CA ILE A 413 -14.57 -1.12 20.68
C ILE A 413 -15.16 0.27 20.40
N LYS A 414 -16.24 0.34 19.61
CA LYS A 414 -16.85 1.62 19.21
C LYS A 414 -17.27 2.43 20.43
N ASP A 415 -16.84 3.69 20.49
CA ASP A 415 -17.05 4.64 21.59
C ASP A 415 -16.49 4.18 22.96
N LYS A 416 -15.69 3.10 23.00
CA LYS A 416 -15.30 2.42 24.25
C LYS A 416 -13.80 2.16 24.39
N PHE A 417 -13.11 1.85 23.31
CA PHE A 417 -11.70 1.45 23.34
C PHE A 417 -10.93 2.05 22.16
N PRO A 418 -9.72 2.60 22.34
CA PRO A 418 -8.97 3.21 21.24
C PRO A 418 -8.71 2.26 20.08
N TRP A 419 -8.99 2.71 18.86
CA TRP A 419 -8.78 1.92 17.67
C TRP A 419 -8.45 2.77 16.44
N ILE A 420 -7.96 2.13 15.39
CA ILE A 420 -7.62 2.75 14.09
C ILE A 420 -8.39 1.99 13.01
N PHE A 421 -9.08 2.72 12.14
CA PHE A 421 -9.80 2.19 10.99
C PHE A 421 -8.83 1.83 9.86
N GLY A 422 -8.91 0.62 9.32
CA GLY A 422 -8.02 0.15 8.26
C GLY A 422 -8.79 -0.25 7.03
N ILE A 423 -8.24 0.12 5.88
CA ILE A 423 -8.71 -0.30 4.56
C ILE A 423 -7.70 -1.32 4.05
N PHE A 424 -8.08 -2.59 3.90
CA PHE A 424 -7.18 -3.60 3.33
C PHE A 424 -7.09 -3.47 1.81
N SER A 425 -8.20 -3.17 1.12
CA SER A 425 -8.28 -3.00 -0.34
C SER A 425 -7.99 -4.25 -1.21
N GLY A 426 -6.90 -4.98 -0.95
CA GLY A 426 -6.50 -6.13 -1.76
C GLY A 426 -5.23 -6.87 -1.31
N TYR A 427 -5.20 -8.16 -1.64
CA TYR A 427 -4.04 -9.05 -1.56
C TYR A 427 -3.02 -8.75 -2.66
N GLU A 428 -1.82 -9.33 -2.55
CA GLU A 428 -0.68 -9.06 -3.45
C GLU A 428 -1.00 -9.20 -4.94
N SER A 429 -1.80 -10.20 -5.33
CA SER A 429 -2.15 -10.40 -6.75
C SER A 429 -3.13 -9.36 -7.32
N GLU A 430 -3.77 -8.56 -6.46
CA GLU A 430 -4.94 -7.75 -6.78
C GLU A 430 -4.54 -6.29 -7.05
N SER A 431 -3.60 -6.10 -7.98
CA SER A 431 -3.06 -4.78 -8.31
C SER A 431 -4.01 -3.93 -9.16
N GLU A 432 -5.19 -4.40 -9.56
CA GLU A 432 -6.17 -3.64 -10.35
C GLU A 432 -7.08 -2.72 -9.52
N ILE A 433 -7.73 -1.76 -10.21
CA ILE A 433 -8.65 -0.81 -9.57
C ILE A 433 -9.90 -1.55 -9.08
N ARG A 434 -10.25 -1.39 -7.80
CA ARG A 434 -11.31 -2.18 -7.17
C ARG A 434 -11.87 -1.54 -5.90
N GLY A 435 -12.90 -2.17 -5.35
CA GLY A 435 -13.39 -1.86 -4.01
C GLY A 435 -14.86 -1.53 -3.98
N PHE A 436 -15.44 -1.74 -2.80
CA PHE A 436 -16.84 -1.47 -2.54
C PHE A 436 -16.99 -0.16 -1.76
N TYR A 437 -16.80 0.96 -2.47
CA TYR A 437 -16.73 2.30 -1.87
C TYR A 437 -18.01 2.71 -1.12
N GLU A 438 -19.17 2.17 -1.46
CA GLU A 438 -20.42 2.40 -0.71
C GLU A 438 -20.31 1.90 0.74
N LEU A 439 -19.86 0.64 0.93
CA LEU A 439 -19.62 0.06 2.25
C LEU A 439 -18.47 0.77 2.97
N THR A 440 -17.38 1.06 2.27
CA THR A 440 -16.25 1.79 2.86
C THR A 440 -16.69 3.18 3.35
N ASN A 441 -17.52 3.88 2.57
CA ASN A 441 -18.12 5.17 2.93
C ASN A 441 -19.02 5.07 4.17
N GLU A 442 -19.88 4.06 4.24
CA GLU A 442 -20.74 3.82 5.40
C GLU A 442 -19.89 3.68 6.68
N ARG A 443 -18.83 2.86 6.60
CA ARG A 443 -18.04 2.50 7.77
C ARG A 443 -17.06 3.58 8.21
N ILE A 444 -16.46 4.29 7.27
CA ILE A 444 -15.58 5.41 7.63
C ILE A 444 -16.38 6.57 8.25
N LYS A 445 -17.66 6.76 7.89
CA LYS A 445 -18.56 7.68 8.60
C LYS A 445 -18.72 7.29 10.06
N MET A 446 -18.97 6.00 10.34
CA MET A 446 -19.02 5.49 11.72
C MET A 446 -17.71 5.74 12.48
N ALA A 447 -16.56 5.58 11.83
CA ALA A 447 -15.24 5.87 12.42
C ALA A 447 -15.05 7.36 12.71
N LYS A 448 -15.53 8.25 11.82
CA LYS A 448 -15.47 9.70 12.01
C LYS A 448 -16.42 10.20 13.10
N GLU A 449 -17.52 9.52 13.37
CA GLU A 449 -18.41 9.83 14.50
C GLU A 449 -17.87 9.32 15.84
N ASP A 450 -17.02 8.28 15.82
CA ASP A 450 -16.50 7.63 17.02
C ASP A 450 -15.26 8.34 17.59
N THR A 451 -15.37 8.86 18.81
CA THR A 451 -14.27 9.55 19.52
C THR A 451 -13.14 8.62 19.99
N ALA A 452 -13.41 7.32 20.10
CA ALA A 452 -12.44 6.28 20.37
C ALA A 452 -11.64 5.88 19.11
N CYS A 453 -12.16 6.14 17.91
CA CYS A 453 -11.41 5.96 16.68
C CYS A 453 -10.36 7.08 16.53
N LYS A 454 -9.09 6.69 16.69
CA LYS A 454 -7.93 7.58 16.70
C LYS A 454 -7.30 7.75 15.33
N GLY A 455 -7.60 6.88 14.38
CA GLY A 455 -6.84 6.85 13.14
C GLY A 455 -7.55 6.26 11.93
N VAL A 456 -6.94 6.48 10.78
CA VAL A 456 -7.23 5.75 9.55
C VAL A 456 -5.94 5.32 8.86
N VAL A 457 -5.92 4.11 8.30
CA VAL A 457 -4.79 3.60 7.50
C VAL A 457 -5.23 2.84 6.26
N LEU A 458 -4.32 2.75 5.30
CA LEU A 458 -4.42 1.87 4.15
C LEU A 458 -3.36 0.77 4.26
N TRP A 459 -3.80 -0.47 4.08
CA TRP A 459 -3.03 -1.69 4.30
C TRP A 459 -3.25 -2.79 3.22
N PRO A 460 -3.06 -2.48 1.93
CA PRO A 460 -2.94 -3.51 0.90
C PRO A 460 -1.63 -4.28 1.05
N GLU A 461 -1.57 -5.48 0.47
CA GLU A 461 -0.33 -6.25 0.37
C GLU A 461 0.65 -5.73 -0.69
N LEU A 462 0.21 -4.76 -1.50
CA LEU A 462 0.95 -4.10 -2.57
C LEU A 462 0.86 -2.58 -2.46
N SER A 463 1.86 -1.85 -2.92
CA SER A 463 1.88 -0.38 -2.97
C SER A 463 1.26 0.14 -4.27
N HIS A 464 0.56 1.28 -4.27
CA HIS A 464 0.20 2.04 -5.48
C HIS A 464 -0.48 1.26 -6.63
N GLY A 465 -1.20 0.17 -6.34
CA GLY A 465 -1.99 -0.58 -7.32
C GLY A 465 -3.27 0.13 -7.75
N ASP A 466 -3.98 0.71 -6.78
CA ASP A 466 -5.17 1.52 -7.01
C ASP A 466 -4.86 2.99 -6.62
N PRO A 467 -4.69 3.90 -7.59
CA PRO A 467 -4.43 5.30 -7.29
C PRO A 467 -5.65 5.99 -6.65
N LEU A 468 -6.87 5.51 -6.92
CA LEU A 468 -8.09 6.11 -6.39
C LEU A 468 -8.22 5.90 -4.88
N ILE A 469 -7.92 4.69 -4.38
CA ILE A 469 -8.04 4.41 -2.94
C ILE A 469 -7.03 5.21 -2.10
N SER A 470 -5.85 5.50 -2.65
CA SER A 470 -4.82 6.31 -1.99
C SER A 470 -5.26 7.76 -1.81
N GLU A 471 -5.90 8.32 -2.83
CA GLU A 471 -6.49 9.67 -2.78
C GLU A 471 -7.74 9.71 -1.89
N TYR A 472 -8.55 8.65 -1.91
CA TYR A 472 -9.70 8.49 -1.04
C TYR A 472 -9.29 8.46 0.44
N LEU A 473 -8.23 7.70 0.78
CA LEU A 473 -7.65 7.65 2.11
C LEU A 473 -7.19 9.03 2.54
N ALA A 474 -6.36 9.71 1.73
CA ALA A 474 -5.77 10.99 2.09
C ALA A 474 -6.83 12.06 2.39
N LEU A 475 -7.91 12.11 1.60
CA LEU A 475 -9.03 13.02 1.85
C LEU A 475 -9.72 12.68 3.18
N ASN A 476 -10.11 11.42 3.37
CA ASN A 476 -10.87 11.02 4.55
C ASN A 476 -10.04 11.01 5.85
N ALA A 477 -8.73 10.91 5.74
CA ALA A 477 -7.81 11.00 6.87
C ALA A 477 -7.79 12.38 7.51
N TRP A 478 -8.01 13.44 6.71
CA TRP A 478 -8.02 14.81 7.21
C TRP A 478 -9.42 15.32 7.52
N GLU A 479 -10.36 15.14 6.58
CA GLU A 479 -11.68 15.78 6.62
C GLU A 479 -12.62 15.18 7.68
N LYS A 480 -13.38 16.06 8.35
CA LYS A 480 -14.37 15.66 9.37
C LYS A 480 -15.58 14.93 8.79
N GLU A 481 -15.96 15.29 7.57
CA GLU A 481 -17.09 14.69 6.86
C GLU A 481 -16.59 13.76 5.75
N THR A 482 -17.39 12.77 5.39
CA THR A 482 -17.13 11.88 4.25
C THR A 482 -18.05 12.26 3.10
N SER A 483 -17.46 12.72 2.00
CA SER A 483 -18.18 13.05 0.76
C SER A 483 -18.81 11.82 0.13
N ASP A 484 -19.85 12.04 -0.69
CA ASP A 484 -20.32 11.01 -1.61
C ASP A 484 -19.20 10.58 -2.57
N ILE A 485 -19.24 9.33 -3.02
CA ILE A 485 -18.22 8.80 -3.93
C ILE A 485 -18.20 9.58 -5.25
N ASN A 486 -19.35 10.04 -5.74
CA ASN A 486 -19.41 10.81 -6.99
C ASN A 486 -18.80 12.21 -6.84
N ASP A 487 -19.04 12.87 -5.71
CA ASP A 487 -18.43 14.16 -5.42
C ASP A 487 -16.91 14.02 -5.28
N PHE A 488 -16.45 12.92 -4.66
CA PHE A 488 -15.04 12.57 -4.59
C PHE A 488 -14.43 12.35 -5.97
N LEU A 489 -15.06 11.57 -6.85
CA LEU A 489 -14.58 11.35 -8.23
C LEU A 489 -14.48 12.67 -9.00
N THR A 490 -15.49 13.53 -8.92
CA THR A 490 -15.49 14.83 -9.57
C THR A 490 -14.30 15.66 -9.12
N LYS A 491 -14.03 15.69 -7.81
CA LYS A 491 -12.85 16.38 -7.26
C LYS A 491 -11.54 15.73 -7.68
N TYR A 492 -11.42 14.41 -7.60
CA TYR A 492 -10.24 13.64 -8.00
C TYR A 492 -9.85 13.95 -9.44
N CYS A 493 -10.80 13.87 -10.39
CA CYS A 493 -10.53 14.16 -11.80
C CYS A 493 -10.20 15.63 -12.05
N ALA A 494 -10.85 16.56 -11.34
CA ALA A 494 -10.55 17.99 -11.45
C ALA A 494 -9.13 18.34 -10.97
N ASP A 495 -8.60 17.58 -10.01
CA ASP A 495 -7.28 17.79 -9.45
C ASP A 495 -6.18 17.03 -10.23
N ARG A 496 -6.50 15.84 -10.75
CA ARG A 496 -5.53 14.93 -11.39
C ARG A 496 -5.24 15.27 -12.85
N TYR A 497 -6.24 15.74 -13.60
CA TYR A 497 -6.10 15.93 -15.05
C TYR A 497 -5.93 17.40 -15.44
N SER A 498 -5.40 17.61 -16.66
CA SER A 498 -5.33 18.93 -17.29
C SER A 498 -6.71 19.54 -17.50
N ASP A 499 -6.75 20.85 -17.78
CA ASP A 499 -8.01 21.55 -18.05
C ASP A 499 -8.70 20.98 -19.31
N GLU A 500 -7.91 20.49 -20.26
CA GLU A 500 -8.33 19.84 -21.49
C GLU A 500 -8.94 18.45 -21.25
N LYS A 501 -8.36 17.66 -20.31
CA LYS A 501 -8.76 16.26 -20.09
C LYS A 501 -9.74 16.07 -18.93
N LYS A 502 -9.81 16.99 -17.96
CA LYS A 502 -10.63 16.82 -16.75
C LYS A 502 -12.09 16.49 -17.04
N ALA A 503 -12.72 17.12 -18.04
CA ALA A 503 -14.14 16.94 -18.31
C ALA A 503 -14.45 15.56 -18.91
N VAL A 504 -13.59 15.08 -19.83
CA VAL A 504 -13.75 13.75 -20.43
C VAL A 504 -13.45 12.66 -19.41
N MET A 505 -12.39 12.82 -18.61
CA MET A 505 -12.01 11.86 -17.59
C MET A 505 -13.02 11.81 -16.44
N THR A 506 -13.59 12.94 -16.01
CA THR A 506 -14.64 12.95 -14.98
C THR A 506 -15.81 12.06 -15.41
N ARG A 507 -16.33 12.25 -16.63
CA ARG A 507 -17.42 11.41 -17.16
C ARG A 507 -16.98 9.94 -17.24
N PHE A 508 -15.76 9.69 -17.70
CA PHE A 508 -15.23 8.33 -17.80
C PHE A 508 -15.19 7.62 -16.44
N TRP A 509 -14.66 8.27 -15.39
CA TRP A 509 -14.57 7.67 -14.05
C TRP A 509 -15.93 7.37 -13.44
N HIS A 510 -16.93 8.23 -13.64
CA HIS A 510 -18.30 7.94 -13.21
C HIS A 510 -18.86 6.71 -13.93
N ASP A 511 -18.68 6.62 -15.25
CA ASP A 511 -19.13 5.48 -16.05
C ASP A 511 -18.35 4.19 -15.71
N PHE A 512 -17.11 4.30 -15.24
CA PHE A 512 -16.26 3.18 -14.86
C PHE A 512 -16.56 2.61 -13.46
N MET A 513 -17.14 3.41 -12.56
CA MET A 513 -17.42 3.01 -11.17
C MET A 513 -18.24 1.71 -11.02
N PRO A 514 -19.26 1.41 -11.85
CA PRO A 514 -19.94 0.12 -11.83
C PRO A 514 -19.01 -1.06 -12.13
N ILE A 515 -17.99 -0.90 -12.97
CA ILE A 515 -17.01 -1.95 -13.27
C ILE A 515 -16.02 -2.15 -12.12
N ILE A 516 -15.59 -1.06 -11.46
CA ILE A 516 -14.76 -1.10 -10.24
C ILE A 516 -15.45 -1.95 -9.17
N SER A 517 -16.75 -1.71 -8.98
CA SER A 517 -17.57 -2.36 -7.95
C SER A 517 -17.83 -3.86 -8.18
N LEU A 518 -17.47 -4.40 -9.35
CA LEU A 518 -17.60 -5.83 -9.65
C LEU A 518 -16.62 -6.72 -8.85
N SER A 519 -15.60 -6.16 -8.20
CA SER A 519 -14.62 -6.90 -7.40
C SER A 519 -14.21 -6.15 -6.14
N ALA A 520 -14.11 -6.88 -5.02
CA ALA A 520 -13.60 -6.41 -3.74
C ALA A 520 -12.89 -7.56 -2.98
N TRP A 521 -11.97 -7.23 -2.07
CA TRP A 521 -11.09 -8.22 -1.43
C TRP A 521 -11.80 -9.12 -0.41
N SER A 522 -12.90 -8.68 0.19
CA SER A 522 -13.61 -9.43 1.23
C SER A 522 -15.10 -9.54 0.93
N THR A 523 -15.57 -10.72 0.54
CA THR A 523 -16.99 -11.06 0.62
C THR A 523 -17.19 -12.42 1.28
N ASP A 524 -18.22 -12.52 2.11
CA ASP A 524 -18.76 -13.82 2.56
C ASP A 524 -19.03 -14.73 1.34
N ASP A 525 -19.10 -16.03 1.57
CA ASP A 525 -19.25 -17.07 0.54
C ASP A 525 -20.45 -16.84 -0.42
N SER A 526 -21.38 -15.93 -0.10
CA SER A 526 -22.63 -15.69 -0.82
C SER A 526 -22.63 -14.54 -1.85
N ALA A 527 -21.53 -13.86 -2.17
CA ALA A 527 -21.58 -12.73 -3.11
C ALA A 527 -20.60 -12.83 -4.31
N ALA A 528 -21.09 -12.37 -5.45
CA ALA A 528 -20.46 -12.28 -6.76
C ALA A 528 -19.14 -11.46 -6.82
N HIS A 529 -18.76 -10.79 -5.73
CA HIS A 529 -17.72 -9.75 -5.71
C HIS A 529 -16.40 -10.18 -5.04
N GLY A 530 -16.28 -11.44 -4.62
CA GLY A 530 -15.05 -11.97 -3.99
C GLY A 530 -14.20 -12.77 -4.97
N GLY A 531 -12.92 -12.42 -5.06
CA GLY A 531 -11.90 -13.29 -5.64
C GLY A 531 -10.72 -12.55 -6.26
N THR A 532 -9.55 -13.15 -6.12
CA THR A 532 -8.36 -12.81 -6.91
C THR A 532 -8.61 -13.10 -8.39
N CYS A 533 -7.95 -12.37 -9.29
CA CYS A 533 -8.03 -12.59 -10.73
C CYS A 533 -7.86 -14.07 -11.12
N GLN A 534 -8.87 -14.65 -11.77
CA GLN A 534 -8.90 -16.07 -12.12
C GLN A 534 -7.92 -16.40 -13.26
N PHE A 535 -7.82 -15.51 -14.25
CA PHE A 535 -6.96 -15.70 -15.42
C PHE A 535 -5.48 -15.86 -15.08
N THR A 536 -5.01 -15.34 -13.93
CA THR A 536 -3.62 -15.51 -13.50
C THR A 536 -3.37 -16.84 -12.77
N LYS A 537 -4.42 -17.54 -12.33
CA LYS A 537 -4.34 -18.74 -11.46
C LYS A 537 -5.13 -19.93 -12.02
N LEU A 538 -5.09 -20.12 -13.34
CA LEU A 538 -5.91 -21.14 -14.03
C LEU A 538 -5.75 -22.55 -13.45
N SER A 539 -4.53 -22.94 -13.10
CA SER A 539 -4.20 -24.25 -12.52
C SER A 539 -4.97 -24.58 -11.24
N GLN A 540 -5.35 -23.57 -10.46
CA GLN A 540 -6.09 -23.74 -9.20
C GLN A 540 -7.58 -23.46 -9.33
N THR A 541 -7.94 -22.54 -10.21
CA THR A 541 -9.27 -21.90 -10.18
C THR A 541 -10.18 -22.36 -11.31
N ALA A 542 -9.63 -22.85 -12.44
CA ALA A 542 -10.40 -23.42 -13.54
C ALA A 542 -10.47 -24.96 -13.37
N ASP A 543 -11.17 -25.40 -12.33
CA ASP A 543 -11.18 -26.79 -11.90
C ASP A 543 -12.28 -27.65 -12.52
N PHE A 544 -13.20 -27.09 -13.33
CA PHE A 544 -14.25 -27.83 -14.08
C PHE A 544 -14.83 -29.01 -13.28
N LYS A 545 -15.43 -28.70 -12.13
CA LYS A 545 -16.04 -29.67 -11.22
C LYS A 545 -17.57 -29.59 -11.29
N PRO A 546 -18.29 -30.71 -11.53
CA PRO A 546 -19.75 -30.69 -11.64
C PRO A 546 -20.46 -30.14 -10.39
N ASP A 547 -19.95 -30.47 -9.20
CA ASP A 547 -20.48 -30.03 -7.90
C ASP A 547 -20.28 -28.52 -7.65
N LYS A 548 -19.43 -27.85 -8.43
CA LYS A 548 -19.20 -26.40 -8.36
C LYS A 548 -19.98 -25.58 -9.37
N LEU A 549 -20.88 -26.19 -10.15
CA LEU A 549 -21.65 -25.47 -11.18
C LEU A 549 -22.47 -24.29 -10.61
N SER A 550 -23.09 -24.47 -9.44
CA SER A 550 -23.80 -23.40 -8.73
C SER A 550 -22.85 -22.27 -8.29
N TYR A 551 -21.67 -22.63 -7.80
CA TYR A 551 -20.63 -21.68 -7.41
C TYR A 551 -20.18 -20.85 -8.62
N TYR A 552 -19.88 -21.48 -9.77
CA TYR A 552 -19.50 -20.74 -10.98
C TYR A 552 -20.57 -19.73 -11.40
N ARG A 553 -21.85 -20.15 -11.41
CA ARG A 553 -22.98 -19.26 -11.72
C ARG A 553 -23.08 -18.10 -10.74
N SER A 554 -22.92 -18.35 -9.45
CA SER A 554 -22.96 -17.30 -8.43
C SER A 554 -21.86 -16.25 -8.61
N LYS A 555 -20.69 -16.67 -9.11
CA LYS A 555 -19.53 -15.80 -9.35
C LYS A 555 -19.57 -15.10 -10.71
N VAL A 556 -20.45 -15.46 -11.64
CA VAL A 556 -20.69 -14.62 -12.84
C VAL A 556 -21.36 -13.30 -12.44
N GLY A 557 -22.25 -13.33 -11.45
CA GLY A 557 -22.78 -12.12 -10.82
C GLY A 557 -23.44 -11.14 -11.78
N GLU A 558 -23.19 -9.85 -11.55
CA GLU A 558 -23.70 -8.76 -12.39
C GLU A 558 -22.80 -8.42 -13.59
N HIS A 559 -21.68 -9.11 -13.80
CA HIS A 559 -20.77 -8.82 -14.91
C HIS A 559 -21.46 -8.75 -16.29
N PRO A 560 -22.41 -9.67 -16.64
CA PRO A 560 -23.09 -9.61 -17.94
C PRO A 560 -23.89 -8.32 -18.17
N LYS A 561 -24.43 -7.71 -17.10
CA LYS A 561 -25.23 -6.47 -17.14
C LYS A 561 -24.40 -5.28 -17.64
N TYR A 562 -23.10 -5.26 -17.32
CA TYR A 562 -22.21 -4.14 -17.61
C TYR A 562 -21.29 -4.39 -18.82
N LYS A 563 -21.44 -5.50 -19.54
CA LYS A 563 -20.59 -5.84 -20.70
C LYS A 563 -20.60 -4.77 -21.78
N GLY A 564 -21.79 -4.29 -22.15
CA GLY A 564 -21.92 -3.25 -23.17
C GLY A 564 -21.19 -1.96 -22.77
N LEU A 565 -21.34 -1.57 -21.51
CA LEU A 565 -20.63 -0.42 -20.93
C LEU A 565 -19.11 -0.62 -20.93
N ALA A 566 -18.61 -1.79 -20.51
CA ALA A 566 -17.17 -2.08 -20.53
C ALA A 566 -16.57 -2.05 -21.93
N ALA A 567 -17.27 -2.58 -22.94
CA ALA A 567 -16.84 -2.48 -24.33
C ALA A 567 -16.83 -1.02 -24.81
N GLU A 568 -17.84 -0.23 -24.46
CA GLU A 568 -17.90 1.20 -24.79
C GLU A 568 -16.75 1.97 -24.11
N LEU A 569 -16.46 1.69 -22.85
CA LEU A 569 -15.37 2.32 -22.09
C LEU A 569 -14.01 2.05 -22.74
N LEU A 570 -13.69 0.81 -23.11
CA LEU A 570 -12.45 0.50 -23.84
C LEU A 570 -12.36 1.26 -25.17
N TYR A 571 -13.48 1.36 -25.91
CA TYR A 571 -13.51 2.11 -27.16
C TYR A 571 -13.26 3.60 -26.93
N ARG A 572 -13.91 4.21 -25.93
CA ARG A 572 -13.73 5.62 -25.58
C ARG A 572 -12.32 5.91 -25.08
N LEU A 573 -11.75 5.01 -24.28
CA LEU A 573 -10.40 5.13 -23.73
C LEU A 573 -9.34 5.16 -24.85
N ALA A 574 -9.56 4.39 -25.92
CA ALA A 574 -8.68 4.37 -27.09
C ALA A 574 -8.58 5.70 -27.86
N ASP A 575 -9.53 6.62 -27.66
CA ASP A 575 -9.57 7.93 -28.31
C ASP A 575 -9.12 9.06 -27.35
N ILE A 576 -8.77 8.73 -26.10
CA ILE A 576 -8.15 9.68 -25.17
C ILE A 576 -6.65 9.66 -25.46
N GLU A 577 -6.13 10.78 -25.95
CA GLU A 577 -4.68 10.96 -26.10
C GLU A 577 -4.11 11.47 -24.77
N PRO A 578 -3.15 10.77 -24.13
CA PRO A 578 -2.56 11.24 -22.89
C PRO A 578 -1.69 12.48 -23.15
N ASP A 579 -1.81 13.48 -22.28
CA ASP A 579 -1.01 14.71 -22.31
C ASP A 579 0.06 14.78 -21.21
N ASP A 580 0.04 13.85 -20.26
CA ASP A 580 1.06 13.62 -19.25
C ASP A 580 1.13 12.14 -18.80
N GLU A 581 2.17 11.78 -18.04
CA GLU A 581 2.39 10.42 -17.55
C GLU A 581 1.31 9.93 -16.57
N GLN A 582 0.55 10.84 -15.92
CA GLN A 582 -0.47 10.46 -14.94
C GLN A 582 -1.70 9.89 -15.63
N ILE A 583 -2.18 10.58 -16.68
CA ILE A 583 -3.29 10.08 -17.49
C ILE A 583 -2.88 8.82 -18.28
N GLU A 584 -1.65 8.76 -18.80
CA GLU A 584 -1.14 7.54 -19.46
C GLU A 584 -1.21 6.34 -18.51
N ARG A 585 -0.68 6.48 -17.29
CA ARG A 585 -0.72 5.41 -16.28
C ARG A 585 -2.15 4.97 -15.95
N ASP A 586 -3.06 5.93 -15.79
CA ASP A 586 -4.47 5.65 -15.51
C ASP A 586 -5.14 4.90 -16.66
N GLU A 587 -4.84 5.25 -17.92
CA GLU A 587 -5.36 4.55 -19.10
C GLU A 587 -4.98 3.07 -19.10
N PHE A 588 -3.72 2.74 -18.75
CA PHE A 588 -3.28 1.36 -18.59
C PHE A 588 -3.98 0.64 -17.42
N ASP A 589 -4.07 1.29 -16.25
CA ASP A 589 -4.73 0.72 -15.07
C ASP A 589 -6.21 0.44 -15.32
N ILE A 590 -6.92 1.34 -16.03
CA ILE A 590 -8.31 1.18 -16.43
C ILE A 590 -8.46 0.05 -17.44
N ALA A 591 -7.69 0.06 -18.53
CA ALA A 591 -7.80 -0.91 -19.62
C ALA A 591 -7.58 -2.34 -19.11
N ARG A 592 -6.51 -2.58 -18.34
CA ARG A 592 -6.23 -3.89 -17.76
C ARG A 592 -7.29 -4.32 -16.75
N THR A 593 -7.84 -3.39 -15.98
CA THR A 593 -8.94 -3.69 -15.04
C THR A 593 -10.17 -4.19 -15.81
N ILE A 594 -10.62 -3.48 -16.86
CA ILE A 594 -11.78 -3.88 -17.66
C ILE A 594 -11.53 -5.26 -18.30
N MET A 595 -10.40 -5.45 -18.97
CA MET A 595 -10.09 -6.71 -19.65
C MET A 595 -10.03 -7.89 -18.66
N ALA A 596 -9.47 -7.70 -17.46
CA ALA A 596 -9.42 -8.74 -16.43
C ALA A 596 -10.82 -9.16 -15.95
N ARG A 597 -11.75 -8.22 -15.74
CA ARG A 597 -13.14 -8.56 -15.32
C ARG A 597 -13.80 -9.50 -16.32
N TYR A 598 -13.59 -9.30 -17.62
CA TYR A 598 -14.21 -10.11 -18.66
C TYR A 598 -13.43 -11.38 -19.03
N LEU A 599 -12.10 -11.41 -18.83
CA LEU A 599 -11.34 -12.66 -18.82
C LEU A 599 -11.86 -13.62 -17.75
N ASP A 600 -11.99 -13.15 -16.51
CA ASP A 600 -12.47 -13.96 -15.39
C ASP A 600 -13.91 -14.42 -15.59
N THR A 601 -14.79 -13.50 -16.03
CA THR A 601 -16.19 -13.84 -16.34
C THR A 601 -16.28 -14.91 -17.42
N ALA A 602 -15.48 -14.78 -18.49
CA ALA A 602 -15.47 -15.75 -19.57
C ALA A 602 -14.99 -17.12 -19.13
N ILE A 603 -13.93 -17.20 -18.31
CA ILE A 603 -13.45 -18.48 -17.77
C ILE A 603 -14.54 -19.16 -16.91
N ARG A 604 -15.29 -18.40 -16.10
CA ARG A 604 -16.43 -18.93 -15.33
C ARG A 604 -17.53 -19.47 -16.25
N ILE A 605 -17.88 -18.73 -17.30
CA ILE A 605 -18.92 -19.15 -18.26
C ILE A 605 -18.47 -20.33 -19.10
N ILE A 606 -17.19 -20.44 -19.45
CA ILE A 606 -16.60 -21.61 -20.12
C ILE A 606 -16.78 -22.86 -19.25
N GLN A 607 -16.54 -22.78 -17.94
CA GLN A 607 -16.77 -23.90 -17.02
C GLN A 607 -18.25 -24.31 -16.95
N ILE A 608 -19.17 -23.34 -17.00
CA ILE A 608 -20.62 -23.59 -17.03
C ILE A 608 -21.01 -24.27 -18.36
N LYS A 609 -20.63 -23.68 -19.49
CA LYS A 609 -20.94 -24.15 -20.85
C LYS A 609 -20.37 -25.53 -21.15
N TYR A 610 -19.22 -25.87 -20.55
CA TYR A 610 -18.64 -27.21 -20.62
C TYR A 610 -19.63 -28.29 -20.13
N PHE A 611 -20.26 -28.07 -18.96
CA PHE A 611 -21.23 -29.00 -18.41
C PHE A 611 -22.59 -28.97 -19.11
N GLU A 612 -22.98 -27.80 -19.64
CA GLU A 612 -24.22 -27.63 -20.40
C GLU A 612 -24.10 -28.15 -21.85
N LYS A 613 -22.89 -28.54 -22.29
CA LYS A 613 -22.59 -28.97 -23.66
C LYS A 613 -23.02 -27.93 -24.71
N ASP A 614 -22.79 -26.66 -24.38
CA ASP A 614 -23.21 -25.52 -25.20
C ASP A 614 -22.37 -25.42 -26.50
N LYS A 615 -23.04 -25.20 -27.63
CA LYS A 615 -22.41 -25.09 -28.95
C LYS A 615 -21.46 -23.89 -29.09
N GLU A 616 -21.64 -22.86 -28.28
CA GLU A 616 -20.83 -21.64 -28.28
C GLU A 616 -19.56 -21.75 -27.42
N LEU A 617 -19.36 -22.88 -26.72
CA LEU A 617 -18.22 -23.11 -25.84
C LEU A 617 -16.88 -22.81 -26.53
N PHE A 618 -16.67 -23.38 -27.73
CA PHE A 618 -15.38 -23.24 -28.43
C PHE A 618 -15.15 -21.81 -28.93
N ASN A 619 -16.20 -21.15 -29.41
CA ASN A 619 -16.13 -19.75 -29.85
C ASN A 619 -15.76 -18.82 -28.66
N LEU A 620 -16.40 -19.02 -27.50
CA LEU A 620 -16.07 -18.25 -26.29
C LEU A 620 -14.62 -18.49 -25.84
N MET A 621 -14.12 -19.72 -25.94
CA MET A 621 -12.71 -20.05 -25.62
C MET A 621 -11.74 -19.31 -26.55
N ASP A 622 -12.01 -19.27 -27.86
CA ASP A 622 -11.15 -18.59 -28.84
C ASP A 622 -11.15 -17.06 -28.63
N GLN A 623 -12.31 -16.48 -28.29
CA GLN A 623 -12.42 -15.07 -27.92
C GLN A 623 -11.66 -14.75 -26.62
N THR A 624 -11.73 -15.65 -25.63
CA THR A 624 -11.04 -15.49 -24.35
C THR A 624 -9.52 -15.55 -24.52
N VAL A 625 -9.00 -16.47 -25.33
CA VAL A 625 -7.56 -16.53 -25.69
C VAL A 625 -7.13 -15.27 -26.42
N SER A 626 -7.97 -14.77 -27.34
CA SER A 626 -7.70 -13.52 -28.07
C SER A 626 -7.63 -12.33 -27.12
N LEU A 627 -8.55 -12.24 -26.14
CA LEU A 627 -8.52 -11.20 -25.11
C LEU A 627 -7.30 -11.32 -24.19
N MET A 628 -6.89 -12.54 -23.83
CA MET A 628 -5.69 -12.79 -23.01
C MET A 628 -4.41 -12.39 -23.75
N LYS A 629 -4.36 -12.62 -25.07
CA LYS A 629 -3.26 -12.15 -25.90
C LYS A 629 -3.18 -10.62 -25.89
N LEU A 630 -4.31 -9.93 -26.08
CA LEU A 630 -4.38 -8.48 -25.98
C LEU A 630 -3.99 -7.96 -24.60
N MET A 631 -4.32 -8.68 -23.52
CA MET A 631 -3.88 -8.33 -22.16
C MET A 631 -2.35 -8.36 -22.07
N ALA A 632 -1.72 -9.43 -22.58
CA ALA A 632 -0.26 -9.52 -22.61
C ALA A 632 0.36 -8.41 -23.47
N ASP A 633 -0.22 -8.12 -24.63
CA ASP A 633 0.25 -7.06 -25.52
C ASP A 633 0.09 -5.68 -24.85
N LEU A 634 -1.01 -5.41 -24.12
CA LEU A 634 -1.22 -4.19 -23.35
C LEU A 634 -0.13 -3.99 -22.29
N LEU A 635 0.09 -5.00 -21.45
CA LEU A 635 1.09 -4.93 -20.37
C LEU A 635 2.51 -4.72 -20.92
N SER A 636 2.78 -5.16 -22.15
CA SER A 636 4.10 -5.01 -22.79
C SER A 636 4.49 -3.55 -23.08
N LEU A 637 3.50 -2.65 -23.16
CA LEU A 637 3.69 -1.26 -23.59
C LEU A 637 4.14 -0.33 -22.46
N HIS A 638 4.09 -0.75 -21.19
CA HIS A 638 4.39 0.12 -20.05
C HIS A 638 5.33 -0.55 -19.03
N SER A 639 6.36 0.17 -18.60
CA SER A 639 7.44 -0.35 -17.75
C SER A 639 6.99 -0.79 -16.36
N ASP A 640 5.93 -0.17 -15.81
CA ASP A 640 5.32 -0.58 -14.53
C ASP A 640 4.91 -2.07 -14.48
N TYR A 641 4.70 -2.71 -15.64
CA TYR A 641 4.26 -4.11 -15.73
C TYR A 641 5.35 -5.08 -16.21
N SER A 642 6.61 -4.65 -16.20
CA SER A 642 7.76 -5.38 -16.70
C SER A 642 8.71 -5.78 -15.57
N MET A 643 8.94 -7.08 -15.40
CA MET A 643 9.96 -7.57 -14.48
C MET A 643 11.37 -7.27 -14.99
N TYR A 644 11.58 -7.25 -16.30
CA TYR A 644 12.85 -6.83 -16.89
C TYR A 644 13.21 -5.40 -16.48
N ASP A 645 12.27 -4.46 -16.61
CA ASP A 645 12.48 -3.06 -16.22
C ASP A 645 12.65 -2.93 -14.70
N THR A 646 11.92 -3.73 -13.92
CA THR A 646 12.14 -3.84 -12.47
C THR A 646 13.56 -4.27 -12.13
N LEU A 647 14.08 -5.31 -12.80
CA LEU A 647 15.43 -5.81 -12.60
C LEU A 647 16.47 -4.74 -12.95
N LYS A 648 16.29 -4.05 -14.08
CA LYS A 648 17.15 -2.93 -14.50
C LYS A 648 17.15 -1.79 -13.49
N LYS A 649 15.99 -1.44 -12.92
CA LYS A 649 15.88 -0.37 -11.93
C LYS A 649 16.62 -0.71 -10.64
N MET A 650 16.61 -1.96 -10.18
CA MET A 650 17.41 -2.32 -8.99
C MET A 650 18.91 -2.37 -9.30
N GLN A 651 19.29 -2.82 -10.51
CA GLN A 651 20.68 -2.84 -10.98
C GLN A 651 21.32 -1.44 -11.08
N SER A 652 20.50 -0.39 -11.29
CA SER A 652 21.01 0.98 -11.34
C SER A 652 21.28 1.59 -9.97
N VAL A 653 20.78 0.99 -8.89
CA VAL A 653 20.94 1.49 -7.51
C VAL A 653 22.27 1.03 -6.92
N THR A 654 22.53 -0.27 -6.98
CA THR A 654 23.76 -0.91 -6.50
C THR A 654 23.88 -2.29 -7.11
N ASP A 655 25.02 -2.96 -6.91
CA ASP A 655 25.26 -4.31 -7.40
C ASP A 655 24.17 -5.27 -6.93
N THR A 656 23.45 -5.86 -7.87
CA THR A 656 22.44 -6.86 -7.57
C THR A 656 23.05 -8.26 -7.62
N ASN A 657 22.50 -9.18 -6.84
CA ASN A 657 22.82 -10.61 -6.95
C ASN A 657 22.61 -11.06 -8.41
N PRO A 658 23.63 -11.64 -9.07
CA PRO A 658 23.54 -12.08 -10.48
C PRO A 658 22.43 -13.10 -10.75
N ASN A 659 22.04 -13.88 -9.74
CA ASN A 659 20.99 -14.88 -9.82
C ASN A 659 19.60 -14.34 -9.46
N PHE A 660 19.48 -13.04 -9.14
CA PHE A 660 18.22 -12.48 -8.63
C PHE A 660 17.07 -12.56 -9.64
N GLU A 661 17.35 -12.62 -10.95
CA GLU A 661 16.31 -12.86 -11.96
C GLU A 661 15.48 -14.12 -11.64
N LYS A 662 16.14 -15.21 -11.24
CA LYS A 662 15.47 -16.46 -10.89
C LYS A 662 14.58 -16.28 -9.66
N THR A 663 15.08 -15.61 -8.62
CA THR A 663 14.31 -15.32 -7.41
C THR A 663 13.13 -14.40 -7.71
N LEU A 664 13.31 -13.38 -8.55
CA LEU A 664 12.24 -12.47 -8.98
C LEU A 664 11.13 -13.23 -9.71
N LYS A 665 11.50 -14.10 -10.66
CA LYS A 665 10.56 -15.01 -11.35
C LYS A 665 9.85 -15.96 -10.38
N ASN A 666 10.58 -16.59 -9.46
CA ASN A 666 10.02 -17.49 -8.43
C ASN A 666 8.96 -16.78 -7.56
N ASN A 667 9.25 -15.55 -7.13
CA ASN A 667 8.30 -14.76 -6.33
C ASN A 667 7.08 -14.37 -7.18
N ALA A 668 7.29 -13.88 -8.40
CA ALA A 668 6.25 -13.38 -9.29
C ALA A 668 5.31 -14.48 -9.84
N GLU A 669 5.82 -15.68 -10.11
CA GLU A 669 5.03 -16.81 -10.63
C GLU A 669 4.37 -17.64 -9.53
N CYS A 670 4.79 -17.45 -8.28
CA CYS A 670 4.12 -18.03 -7.12
C CYS A 670 2.63 -17.72 -7.18
N ILE A 671 1.80 -18.74 -7.03
CA ILE A 671 0.36 -18.64 -7.28
C ILE A 671 -0.35 -17.58 -6.42
N TYR A 672 0.18 -17.26 -5.25
CA TYR A 672 -0.31 -16.18 -4.40
C TYR A 672 -0.09 -14.80 -5.04
N CYS A 673 1.06 -14.61 -5.68
CA CYS A 673 1.57 -13.33 -6.18
C CYS A 673 1.33 -13.09 -7.67
N ARG A 674 0.84 -14.09 -8.41
CA ARG A 674 0.56 -13.96 -9.86
C ARG A 674 -0.40 -12.80 -10.15
N SER A 675 0.15 -11.72 -10.73
CA SER A 675 -0.53 -10.45 -11.01
C SER A 675 -0.31 -10.02 -12.48
N PHE A 676 -0.60 -8.74 -12.79
CA PHE A 676 -0.54 -8.11 -14.12
C PHE A 676 0.91 -7.86 -14.57
N ILE A 677 1.65 -8.93 -14.84
CA ILE A 677 3.06 -8.90 -15.25
C ILE A 677 3.14 -9.34 -16.72
N TYR A 678 3.78 -8.54 -17.57
CA TYR A 678 3.93 -8.83 -19.00
C TYR A 678 4.54 -10.21 -19.24
N GLU A 679 5.67 -10.51 -18.61
CA GLU A 679 6.38 -11.76 -18.82
C GLU A 679 5.55 -12.96 -18.38
N ASN A 680 4.82 -12.86 -17.26
CA ASN A 680 3.93 -13.94 -16.84
C ASN A 680 2.72 -14.04 -17.77
N ALA A 681 2.10 -12.93 -18.16
CA ALA A 681 0.95 -12.93 -19.05
C ALA A 681 1.28 -13.59 -20.40
N ARG A 682 2.45 -13.28 -20.96
CA ARG A 682 2.88 -13.74 -22.28
C ARG A 682 3.44 -15.17 -22.27
N TYR A 683 4.31 -15.49 -21.31
CA TYR A 683 5.09 -16.74 -21.32
C TYR A 683 4.56 -17.80 -20.35
N LEU A 684 3.61 -17.47 -19.49
CA LEU A 684 3.03 -18.40 -18.51
C LEU A 684 1.51 -18.52 -18.65
N TYR A 685 0.76 -17.44 -18.41
CA TYR A 685 -0.71 -17.50 -18.33
C TYR A 685 -1.37 -17.79 -19.69
N LEU A 686 -0.93 -17.14 -20.77
CA LEU A 686 -1.47 -17.37 -22.12
C LEU A 686 -1.21 -18.81 -22.59
N PRO A 687 0.03 -19.37 -22.51
CA PRO A 687 0.26 -20.79 -22.80
C PRO A 687 -0.53 -21.75 -21.91
N GLU A 688 -0.64 -21.47 -20.60
CA GLU A 688 -1.46 -22.26 -19.67
C GLU A 688 -2.95 -22.27 -20.09
N MET A 689 -3.47 -21.12 -20.52
CA MET A 689 -4.84 -20.98 -21.01
C MET A 689 -5.08 -21.78 -22.29
N ILE A 690 -4.19 -21.65 -23.28
CA ILE A 690 -4.27 -22.40 -24.53
C ILE A 690 -4.26 -23.90 -24.25
N SER A 691 -3.31 -24.37 -23.43
CA SER A 691 -3.19 -25.80 -23.11
C SER A 691 -4.42 -26.36 -22.39
N LEU A 692 -4.99 -25.62 -21.43
CA LEU A 692 -6.22 -26.00 -20.75
C LEU A 692 -7.40 -26.07 -21.73
N PHE A 693 -7.53 -25.07 -22.59
CA PHE A 693 -8.63 -24.97 -23.53
C PHE A 693 -8.56 -26.02 -24.63
N ASP A 694 -7.37 -26.38 -25.10
CA ASP A 694 -7.20 -27.48 -26.04
C ASP A 694 -7.63 -28.81 -25.41
N GLU A 695 -7.27 -29.06 -24.14
CA GLU A 695 -7.69 -30.26 -23.45
C GLU A 695 -9.22 -30.30 -23.21
N VAL A 696 -9.82 -29.15 -22.89
CA VAL A 696 -11.29 -29.01 -22.83
C VAL A 696 -11.93 -29.36 -24.18
N LYS A 697 -11.42 -28.80 -25.29
CA LYS A 697 -11.91 -29.11 -26.64
C LYS A 697 -11.78 -30.59 -26.97
N ASN A 698 -10.65 -31.21 -26.64
CA ASN A 698 -10.40 -32.63 -26.90
C ASN A 698 -11.34 -33.51 -26.09
N SER A 699 -11.52 -33.22 -24.80
CA SER A 699 -12.44 -33.98 -23.93
C SER A 699 -13.88 -33.96 -24.44
N VAL A 700 -14.35 -32.82 -24.96
CA VAL A 700 -15.68 -32.68 -25.57
C VAL A 700 -15.80 -33.48 -26.87
N LYS A 701 -14.81 -33.38 -27.76
CA LYS A 701 -14.80 -34.10 -29.06
C LYS A 701 -14.75 -35.62 -28.89
N GLU A 702 -13.98 -36.08 -27.90
CA GLU A 702 -13.78 -37.50 -27.60
C GLU A 702 -14.83 -38.05 -26.61
N ASN A 703 -15.72 -37.19 -26.10
CA ASN A 703 -16.72 -37.52 -25.09
C ASN A 703 -16.11 -38.25 -23.87
N ARG A 704 -15.05 -37.66 -23.32
CA ARG A 704 -14.33 -38.14 -22.12
C ARG A 704 -14.19 -37.04 -21.08
N GLU A 705 -13.78 -37.42 -19.88
CA GLU A 705 -13.40 -36.46 -18.84
C GLU A 705 -12.08 -35.75 -19.16
N LEU A 706 -11.86 -34.59 -18.55
CA LEU A 706 -10.60 -33.83 -18.66
C LEU A 706 -9.44 -34.62 -18.10
N ASN A 707 -8.36 -34.75 -18.88
CA ASN A 707 -7.14 -35.38 -18.44
C ASN A 707 -6.28 -34.39 -17.64
N ARG A 708 -6.38 -34.47 -16.32
CA ARG A 708 -5.63 -33.62 -15.39
C ARG A 708 -4.13 -33.86 -15.42
N GLU A 709 -3.70 -35.09 -15.68
CA GLU A 709 -2.28 -35.43 -15.80
C GLU A 709 -1.66 -34.77 -17.03
N THR A 710 -2.37 -34.75 -18.16
CA THR A 710 -1.95 -34.03 -19.36
C THR A 710 -1.84 -32.54 -19.11
N ILE A 711 -2.82 -31.92 -18.46
CA ILE A 711 -2.78 -30.49 -18.12
C ILE A 711 -1.57 -30.19 -17.22
N ALA A 712 -1.40 -30.96 -16.15
CA ALA A 712 -0.28 -30.78 -15.22
C ALA A 712 1.09 -30.96 -15.92
N SER A 713 1.22 -31.98 -16.78
CA SER A 713 2.44 -32.20 -17.56
C SER A 713 2.75 -31.04 -18.50
N ASN A 714 1.74 -30.50 -19.18
CA ASN A 714 1.93 -29.36 -20.07
C ASN A 714 2.28 -28.08 -19.28
N TYR A 715 1.64 -27.86 -18.13
CA TYR A 715 1.95 -26.72 -17.27
C TYR A 715 3.39 -26.77 -16.74
N ASN A 716 3.89 -27.96 -16.39
CA ASN A 716 5.29 -28.13 -16.01
C ASN A 716 6.24 -27.77 -17.16
N LYS A 717 5.95 -28.21 -18.40
CA LYS A 717 6.76 -27.85 -19.58
C LYS A 717 6.73 -26.35 -19.87
N ILE A 718 5.57 -25.71 -19.74
CA ILE A 718 5.42 -24.25 -19.88
C ILE A 718 6.28 -23.55 -18.83
N ARG A 719 6.22 -24.00 -17.57
CA ARG A 719 7.02 -23.45 -16.48
C ARG A 719 8.53 -23.65 -16.71
N GLU A 720 8.95 -24.83 -17.17
CA GLU A 720 10.35 -25.09 -17.55
C GLU A 720 10.83 -24.12 -18.63
N ASN A 721 10.01 -23.88 -19.67
CA ASN A 721 10.33 -22.91 -20.71
C ASN A 721 10.40 -21.48 -20.16
N TYR A 722 9.46 -21.08 -19.31
CA TYR A 722 9.45 -19.76 -18.66
C TYR A 722 10.72 -19.49 -17.85
N PHE A 723 11.23 -20.48 -17.10
CA PHE A 723 12.50 -20.34 -16.39
C PHE A 723 13.73 -20.48 -17.31
N GLY A 724 13.60 -21.17 -18.44
CA GLY A 724 14.66 -21.34 -19.44
C GLY A 724 14.89 -20.10 -20.33
N THR A 725 13.91 -19.23 -20.49
CA THR A 725 14.03 -17.97 -21.24
C THR A 725 14.35 -16.81 -20.30
N SER A 726 15.36 -16.00 -20.59
CA SER A 726 15.73 -14.85 -19.74
C SER A 726 14.73 -13.70 -19.84
N LEU A 727 14.63 -12.83 -18.81
CA LEU A 727 13.79 -11.63 -18.88
C LEU A 727 14.21 -10.70 -20.02
N CYS A 728 15.51 -10.64 -20.34
CA CYS A 728 16.03 -9.87 -21.46
C CYS A 728 15.48 -10.38 -22.80
N GLU A 729 15.48 -11.70 -23.02
CA GLU A 729 14.92 -12.31 -24.23
C GLU A 729 13.41 -12.09 -24.32
N MET A 730 12.67 -12.25 -23.21
CA MET A 730 11.22 -12.02 -23.16
C MET A 730 10.84 -10.57 -23.54
N ASN A 731 11.68 -9.60 -23.17
CA ASN A 731 11.46 -8.19 -23.47
C ASN A 731 11.72 -7.84 -24.95
N CYS A 732 12.47 -8.65 -25.69
CA CYS A 732 12.78 -8.41 -27.11
C CYS A 732 11.67 -8.82 -28.09
N GLU A 733 10.70 -9.63 -27.66
CA GLU A 733 9.65 -10.20 -28.54
C GLU A 733 8.32 -9.42 -28.52
N LYS A 734 8.35 -8.13 -28.15
CA LYS A 734 7.14 -7.30 -28.06
C LYS A 734 6.50 -7.06 -29.43
N GLN A 735 5.16 -7.03 -29.46
CA GLN A 735 4.40 -6.76 -30.70
C GLN A 735 4.30 -5.25 -30.96
N ASN A 736 4.24 -4.86 -32.24
CA ASN A 736 4.01 -3.47 -32.65
C ASN A 736 2.50 -3.17 -32.75
N LEU A 737 1.80 -3.18 -31.61
CA LEU A 737 0.43 -2.68 -31.51
C LEU A 737 0.41 -1.43 -30.62
N SER A 738 -0.35 -0.41 -31.02
CA SER A 738 -0.59 0.76 -30.18
C SER A 738 -1.65 0.48 -29.10
N PHE A 739 -1.62 1.27 -28.02
CA PHE A 739 -2.64 1.22 -26.95
C PHE A 739 -4.07 1.33 -27.52
N GLY A 740 -4.30 2.29 -28.42
CA GLY A 740 -5.62 2.50 -29.04
C GLY A 740 -6.10 1.32 -29.88
N GLU A 741 -5.21 0.66 -30.65
CA GLU A 741 -5.54 -0.55 -31.42
C GLU A 741 -5.93 -1.72 -30.52
N ILE A 742 -5.20 -1.90 -29.41
CA ILE A 742 -5.49 -2.95 -28.41
C ILE A 742 -6.86 -2.72 -27.78
N CYS A 743 -7.13 -1.51 -27.29
CA CYS A 743 -8.40 -1.16 -26.64
C CYS A 743 -9.59 -1.28 -27.60
N LYS A 744 -9.47 -0.83 -28.86
CA LYS A 744 -10.51 -0.99 -29.89
C LYS A 744 -10.76 -2.46 -30.21
N THR A 745 -9.71 -3.26 -30.35
CA THR A 745 -9.86 -4.70 -30.62
C THR A 745 -10.49 -5.43 -29.45
N ALA A 746 -10.09 -5.12 -28.22
CA ALA A 746 -10.68 -5.68 -27.00
C ALA A 746 -12.17 -5.32 -26.89
N SER A 747 -12.55 -4.06 -27.18
CA SER A 747 -13.95 -3.64 -27.25
C SER A 747 -14.79 -4.50 -28.21
N GLU A 748 -14.28 -4.74 -29.43
CA GLU A 748 -14.98 -5.56 -30.43
C GLU A 748 -15.09 -7.03 -30.03
N ILE A 749 -14.08 -7.57 -29.33
CA ILE A 749 -14.18 -8.92 -28.74
C ILE A 749 -15.28 -8.94 -27.68
N LEU A 750 -15.28 -8.00 -26.73
CA LEU A 750 -16.27 -7.95 -25.65
C LEU A 750 -17.71 -7.83 -26.18
N LYS A 751 -17.95 -7.06 -27.25
CA LYS A 751 -19.28 -6.97 -27.90
C LYS A 751 -19.77 -8.33 -28.43
N LYS A 752 -18.85 -9.17 -28.90
CA LYS A 752 -19.14 -10.49 -29.51
C LYS A 752 -19.15 -11.62 -28.48
N MET A 753 -18.57 -11.42 -27.31
CA MET A 753 -18.52 -12.43 -26.25
C MET A 753 -19.93 -12.72 -25.70
N ILE A 754 -20.27 -14.00 -25.67
CA ILE A 754 -21.49 -14.51 -25.02
C ILE A 754 -21.19 -14.70 -23.53
N VAL A 755 -20.91 -13.56 -22.89
CA VAL A 755 -20.73 -13.40 -21.45
C VAL A 755 -21.78 -12.49 -20.86
#